data_AF-A0A7C3FU40-F1
#
_entry.id   AF-A0A7C3FU40-F1
#
_cell.length_a   1.000
_cell.length_b   1.000
_cell.length_c   1.000
_cell.angle_alpha   90.00
_cell.angle_beta   90.00
_cell.angle_gamma   90.00
#
_symmetry.space_group_name_H-M   'P 1'
#
loop_
_entity.id
_entity.type
_entity.pdbx_description
1 polymer ?
#
loop_
_entity_poly.entity_id
_entity_poly.type
_entity_poly.pdbx_seq_one_letter_code
_entity_poly.pdbx_strand_id
1 'polypeptide(L)'
;PIGFSGDTIVSWEALRFQPWFTSTAANVNYGWWSHDIGGHMGGATEPELYARWVQYGMLSPVLRLHSTKDARCERRPWAYPEKVFHAARDAFHLRYRLIPYIYAMARVAADTGSSLCRPLYYEYPEEDAAYTARYQYFFGDQLIAAPFVYPADKESGLAEQDVWIPEGDWIDYQTQETFTGPHWVRLVGDLARVPMLLKAGAILPLAPAFEAQPAPRLKSGVTAALSPDKLVVEFFPGAENSFRLYEDDGQTEAYRAGEYEWTTIYNRPGETAWEVEIAPVTGHCPALPAARSYELRLVGSRRPQRVLLDGKETPAWEYDAETLTTRIPVAPRNKRAGVTITAQAEGALSALGAEQNRRVIAADLCRLLGTATPSSLEDVFALPDSPRKATAIALLGGPAAHVLEFTAPEEAAQQLGRVIVSAPAMPGESYALAITFTLETSGGSQQERVEIKDVQTAQYLDAPFAFSGQVETMRWQAEITLTWRGQSFSLVHRSRPIFPAITEWQAVVYNRAERALPLAEVLSPQTGALNPALEWESYRQSDEEIRNINEPFAVFLYRKYREELQNGVPLAGYLVATLQSRAEREAVLLFAARGKVQLYLNGHPLAVEPTLETTHAALPGYPLHRTEVLQLHAGENTLVVKTEPGKEWPAWLFGGAVVSC
;
A
#
# COMPACT_ATOMS: atom_id res chain seq x y z
N PRO A 1 -13.89 2.88 -18.99
CA PRO A 1 -13.29 1.59 -19.41
C PRO A 1 -12.92 0.77 -18.18
N ILE A 2 -12.91 -0.57 -18.29
CA ILE A 2 -12.46 -1.47 -17.21
C ILE A 2 -11.13 -2.09 -17.67
N GLY A 3 -10.15 -2.16 -16.80
CA GLY A 3 -8.92 -2.91 -17.08
C GLY A 3 -8.16 -3.25 -15.82
N PHE A 4 -6.98 -3.81 -16.00
CA PHE A 4 -6.21 -4.34 -14.89
C PHE A 4 -4.70 -4.16 -15.11
N SER A 5 -3.95 -4.09 -14.01
CA SER A 5 -2.50 -3.84 -14.01
C SER A 5 -1.61 -4.96 -14.54
N GLY A 6 -2.20 -6.04 -15.07
CA GLY A 6 -1.45 -7.19 -15.57
C GLY A 6 -0.94 -8.13 -14.47
N ASP A 7 0.03 -8.95 -14.86
CA ASP A 7 0.58 -10.06 -14.06
C ASP A 7 1.52 -9.54 -12.96
N THR A 8 0.92 -8.96 -11.93
CA THR A 8 1.64 -8.35 -10.80
C THR A 8 2.42 -9.39 -10.00
N ILE A 9 3.63 -9.06 -9.60
CA ILE A 9 4.43 -9.97 -8.78
C ILE A 9 4.01 -9.89 -7.31
N VAL A 10 4.02 -11.03 -6.61
CA VAL A 10 3.79 -11.11 -5.17
C VAL A 10 4.97 -10.46 -4.43
N SER A 11 4.80 -9.21 -3.98
CA SER A 11 5.74 -8.53 -3.07
C SER A 11 5.10 -7.30 -2.41
N TRP A 12 5.72 -6.79 -1.34
CA TRP A 12 5.31 -5.53 -0.70
C TRP A 12 5.50 -4.31 -1.58
N GLU A 13 6.55 -4.28 -2.39
CA GLU A 13 6.81 -3.20 -3.33
C GLU A 13 5.70 -3.12 -4.38
N ALA A 14 5.24 -4.27 -4.86
CA ALA A 14 4.12 -4.36 -5.79
C ALA A 14 2.81 -3.86 -5.15
N LEU A 15 2.50 -4.26 -3.91
CA LEU A 15 1.34 -3.72 -3.17
C LEU A 15 1.44 -2.20 -2.99
N ARG A 16 2.59 -1.70 -2.54
CA ARG A 16 2.84 -0.27 -2.27
C ARG A 16 2.69 0.62 -3.49
N PHE A 17 2.99 0.10 -4.67
CA PHE A 17 2.76 0.78 -5.93
C PHE A 17 1.27 0.92 -6.29
N GLN A 18 0.42 -0.04 -5.90
CA GLN A 18 -0.96 -0.09 -6.39
C GLN A 18 -1.83 1.10 -5.99
N PRO A 19 -1.81 1.65 -4.75
CA PRO A 19 -2.62 2.83 -4.40
C PRO A 19 -2.35 4.04 -5.31
N TRP A 20 -1.08 4.37 -5.52
CA TRP A 20 -0.65 5.44 -6.41
C TRP A 20 -1.09 5.15 -7.84
N PHE A 21 -0.84 3.94 -8.33
CA PHE A 21 -1.17 3.58 -9.71
C PHE A 21 -2.68 3.55 -9.99
N THR A 22 -3.46 3.02 -9.05
CA THR A 22 -4.92 2.93 -9.17
C THR A 22 -5.58 4.29 -9.12
N SER A 23 -5.11 5.20 -8.26
CA SER A 23 -5.65 6.56 -8.20
C SER A 23 -5.24 7.38 -9.42
N THR A 24 -3.98 7.32 -9.85
CA THR A 24 -3.49 8.07 -11.03
C THR A 24 -4.05 7.57 -12.36
N ALA A 25 -4.55 6.33 -12.44
CA ALA A 25 -5.30 5.84 -13.61
C ALA A 25 -6.55 6.71 -13.92
N ALA A 26 -7.09 7.43 -12.94
CA ALA A 26 -8.16 8.39 -13.14
C ALA A 26 -7.76 9.55 -14.08
N ASN A 27 -6.48 9.92 -14.15
CA ASN A 27 -5.98 11.03 -15.00
C ASN A 27 -6.21 10.78 -16.49
N VAL A 28 -6.33 9.52 -16.88
CA VAL A 28 -6.58 9.08 -18.27
C VAL A 28 -7.96 8.44 -18.42
N ASN A 29 -8.89 8.79 -17.51
CA ASN A 29 -10.27 8.30 -17.48
C ASN A 29 -10.38 6.76 -17.43
N TYR A 30 -9.44 6.14 -16.73
CA TYR A 30 -9.37 4.69 -16.54
C TYR A 30 -9.70 4.29 -15.09
N GLY A 31 -10.75 4.91 -14.55
CA GLY A 31 -11.12 4.85 -13.12
C GLY A 31 -11.64 3.50 -12.60
N TRP A 32 -12.10 2.59 -13.47
CA TRP A 32 -12.44 1.22 -13.08
C TRP A 32 -11.24 0.29 -13.25
N TRP A 33 -10.18 0.63 -12.52
CA TRP A 33 -8.93 -0.11 -12.51
C TRP A 33 -8.98 -1.29 -11.53
N SER A 34 -8.45 -2.41 -11.96
CA SER A 34 -8.27 -3.62 -11.18
C SER A 34 -6.78 -3.96 -11.08
N HIS A 35 -6.45 -4.78 -10.10
CA HIS A 35 -5.14 -5.41 -9.97
C HIS A 35 -5.36 -6.78 -9.34
N ASP A 36 -4.35 -7.64 -9.41
CA ASP A 36 -4.43 -8.98 -8.86
C ASP A 36 -4.23 -8.93 -7.35
N ILE A 37 -5.33 -8.92 -6.60
CA ILE A 37 -5.29 -8.84 -5.14
C ILE A 37 -4.64 -10.10 -4.56
N GLY A 38 -3.58 -9.88 -3.78
CA GLY A 38 -2.69 -10.93 -3.27
C GLY A 38 -1.49 -11.23 -4.20
N GLY A 39 -1.37 -10.53 -5.33
CA GLY A 39 -0.37 -10.72 -6.39
C GLY A 39 -0.81 -11.75 -7.44
N HIS A 40 -0.25 -11.70 -8.64
CA HIS A 40 -0.56 -12.64 -9.74
C HIS A 40 0.39 -13.85 -9.75
N MET A 41 1.69 -13.57 -9.75
CA MET A 41 2.75 -14.57 -9.92
C MET A 41 3.90 -14.35 -8.95
N GLY A 42 4.72 -15.37 -8.77
CA GLY A 42 5.94 -15.25 -7.97
C GLY A 42 6.12 -16.27 -6.87
N GLY A 43 5.09 -17.07 -6.62
CA GLY A 43 5.10 -18.08 -5.56
C GLY A 43 4.07 -17.74 -4.50
N ALA A 44 4.37 -18.15 -3.26
CA ALA A 44 3.46 -17.97 -2.14
C ALA A 44 3.38 -16.49 -1.73
N THR A 45 2.18 -16.05 -1.39
CA THR A 45 1.93 -14.74 -0.77
C THR A 45 1.94 -14.92 0.73
N GLU A 46 2.83 -14.23 1.42
CA GLU A 46 2.90 -14.26 2.87
C GLU A 46 1.56 -13.81 3.49
N PRO A 47 1.20 -14.33 4.68
CA PRO A 47 -0.13 -14.11 5.23
C PRO A 47 -0.48 -12.63 5.48
N GLU A 48 0.46 -11.83 5.98
CA GLU A 48 0.22 -10.41 6.22
C GLU A 48 0.03 -9.62 4.93
N LEU A 49 0.91 -9.80 3.94
CA LEU A 49 0.79 -9.16 2.62
C LEU A 49 -0.55 -9.49 1.98
N TYR A 50 -0.96 -10.75 2.03
CA TYR A 50 -2.26 -11.16 1.51
C TYR A 50 -3.41 -10.37 2.16
N ALA A 51 -3.45 -10.31 3.50
CA ALA A 51 -4.49 -9.55 4.20
C ALA A 51 -4.45 -8.04 3.88
N ARG A 52 -3.27 -7.40 3.91
CA ARG A 52 -3.14 -5.97 3.57
C ARG A 52 -3.57 -5.68 2.14
N TRP A 53 -3.26 -6.58 1.20
CA TRP A 53 -3.70 -6.45 -0.18
C TRP A 53 -5.22 -6.58 -0.32
N VAL A 54 -5.85 -7.51 0.40
CA VAL A 54 -7.32 -7.63 0.42
C VAL A 54 -7.97 -6.38 1.04
N GLN A 55 -7.41 -5.84 2.12
CA GLN A 55 -7.89 -4.60 2.76
C GLN A 55 -7.82 -3.41 1.82
N TYR A 56 -6.71 -3.24 1.11
CA TYR A 56 -6.60 -2.26 0.04
C TYR A 56 -7.58 -2.54 -1.11
N GLY A 57 -7.72 -3.80 -1.52
CA GLY A 57 -8.62 -4.22 -2.58
C GLY A 57 -10.11 -3.92 -2.30
N MET A 58 -10.53 -3.96 -1.04
CA MET A 58 -11.85 -3.47 -0.60
C MET A 58 -12.08 -1.99 -0.95
N LEU A 59 -11.04 -1.17 -0.88
CA LEU A 59 -11.07 0.27 -1.17
C LEU A 59 -10.64 0.59 -2.61
N SER A 60 -10.57 -0.43 -3.47
CA SER A 60 -10.25 -0.26 -4.90
C SER A 60 -11.51 -0.30 -5.78
N PRO A 61 -11.47 0.17 -7.04
CA PRO A 61 -12.65 0.15 -7.90
C PRO A 61 -13.19 -1.26 -8.11
N VAL A 62 -12.30 -2.24 -8.30
CA VAL A 62 -12.64 -3.65 -8.50
C VAL A 62 -11.95 -4.54 -7.47
N LEU A 63 -12.74 -5.23 -6.64
CA LEU A 63 -12.23 -6.27 -5.74
C LEU A 63 -12.20 -7.62 -6.48
N ARG A 64 -11.04 -7.99 -7.01
CA ARG A 64 -10.81 -9.25 -7.74
C ARG A 64 -9.57 -9.99 -7.22
N LEU A 65 -9.81 -11.15 -6.63
CA LEU A 65 -8.75 -12.12 -6.30
C LEU A 65 -8.37 -12.88 -7.58
N HIS A 66 -7.09 -12.88 -7.95
CA HIS A 66 -6.60 -13.59 -9.14
C HIS A 66 -5.12 -13.95 -9.01
N SER A 67 -4.72 -15.00 -9.72
CA SER A 67 -3.35 -15.46 -9.80
C SER A 67 -3.15 -16.39 -11.00
N THR A 68 -1.88 -16.60 -11.34
CA THR A 68 -1.47 -17.69 -12.22
C THR A 68 -1.86 -19.04 -11.62
N LYS A 69 -1.97 -20.07 -12.47
CA LYS A 69 -2.32 -21.44 -12.05
C LYS A 69 -1.12 -22.14 -11.37
N ASP A 70 -0.73 -21.63 -10.22
CA ASP A 70 0.33 -22.15 -9.35
C ASP A 70 -0.26 -22.47 -7.98
N ALA A 71 -0.06 -23.70 -7.49
CA ALA A 71 -0.59 -24.16 -6.21
C ALA A 71 -0.06 -23.36 -5.01
N ARG A 72 1.06 -22.65 -5.16
CA ARG A 72 1.62 -21.76 -4.14
C ARG A 72 0.87 -20.43 -4.05
N CYS A 73 0.27 -19.98 -5.15
CA CYS A 73 -0.47 -18.71 -5.21
C CYS A 73 -1.89 -18.87 -4.62
N GLU A 74 -1.97 -19.07 -3.30
CA GLU A 74 -3.24 -19.23 -2.59
C GLU A 74 -4.02 -17.91 -2.53
N ARG A 75 -5.29 -17.93 -2.94
CA ARG A 75 -6.16 -16.73 -2.96
C ARG A 75 -7.43 -16.94 -2.15
N ARG A 76 -7.64 -18.10 -1.54
CA ARG A 76 -8.82 -18.38 -0.72
C ARG A 76 -8.57 -17.86 0.69
N PRO A 77 -9.37 -16.89 1.20
CA PRO A 77 -9.16 -16.34 2.54
C PRO A 77 -9.12 -17.41 3.64
N TRP A 78 -9.94 -18.46 3.50
CA TRP A 78 -10.05 -19.55 4.49
C TRP A 78 -8.89 -20.55 4.48
N ALA A 79 -7.94 -20.43 3.55
CA ALA A 79 -6.72 -21.23 3.54
C ALA A 79 -5.58 -20.60 4.36
N TYR A 80 -5.74 -19.34 4.78
CA TYR A 80 -4.76 -18.60 5.58
C TYR A 80 -4.99 -18.78 7.09
N PRO A 81 -3.99 -18.47 7.94
CA PRO A 81 -4.14 -18.47 9.39
C PRO A 81 -5.33 -17.62 9.86
N GLU A 82 -5.90 -17.99 11.01
CA GLU A 82 -7.17 -17.43 11.49
C GLU A 82 -7.24 -15.89 11.50
N LYS A 83 -6.20 -15.21 12.02
CA LYS A 83 -6.14 -13.73 12.04
C LYS A 83 -6.25 -13.12 10.65
N VAL A 84 -5.62 -13.74 9.65
CA VAL A 84 -5.57 -13.29 8.25
C VAL A 84 -6.90 -13.59 7.57
N PHE A 85 -7.50 -14.75 7.86
CA PHE A 85 -8.85 -15.07 7.42
C PHE A 85 -9.88 -14.04 7.91
N HIS A 86 -9.88 -13.69 9.21
CA HIS A 86 -10.81 -12.71 9.76
C HIS A 86 -10.59 -11.33 9.16
N ALA A 87 -9.34 -10.86 9.05
CA ALA A 87 -9.02 -9.58 8.41
C ALA A 87 -9.51 -9.50 6.96
N ALA A 88 -9.29 -10.56 6.17
CA ALA A 88 -9.79 -10.64 4.80
C ALA A 88 -11.33 -10.70 4.75
N ARG A 89 -11.97 -11.52 5.58
CA ARG A 89 -13.43 -11.63 5.67
C ARG A 89 -14.07 -10.28 6.01
N ASP A 90 -13.52 -9.57 6.99
CA ASP A 90 -14.07 -8.30 7.45
C ASP A 90 -13.93 -7.22 6.36
N ALA A 91 -12.83 -7.23 5.61
CA ALA A 91 -12.68 -6.39 4.41
C ALA A 91 -13.71 -6.73 3.32
N PHE A 92 -14.00 -8.01 3.07
CA PHE A 92 -15.08 -8.40 2.17
C PHE A 92 -16.43 -7.89 2.68
N HIS A 93 -16.75 -8.10 3.95
CA HIS A 93 -18.03 -7.66 4.51
C HIS A 93 -18.20 -6.14 4.42
N LEU A 94 -17.16 -5.37 4.74
CA LEU A 94 -17.21 -3.91 4.64
C LEU A 94 -17.31 -3.45 3.17
N ARG A 95 -16.62 -4.09 2.23
CA ARG A 95 -16.82 -3.84 0.78
C ARG A 95 -18.29 -3.98 0.38
N TYR A 96 -18.95 -5.06 0.81
CA TYR A 96 -20.35 -5.30 0.46
C TYR A 96 -21.29 -4.30 1.15
N ARG A 97 -21.01 -3.95 2.40
CA ARG A 97 -21.73 -2.87 3.09
C ARG A 97 -21.59 -1.53 2.34
N LEU A 98 -20.42 -1.23 1.78
CA LEU A 98 -20.17 0.02 1.04
C LEU A 98 -20.82 0.08 -0.36
N ILE A 99 -21.52 -0.95 -0.83
CA ILE A 99 -22.10 -0.96 -2.20
C ILE A 99 -23.00 0.25 -2.49
N PRO A 100 -23.93 0.69 -1.61
CA PRO A 100 -24.75 1.86 -1.91
C PRO A 100 -23.93 3.13 -2.15
N TYR A 101 -22.88 3.35 -1.34
CA TYR A 101 -21.93 4.44 -1.53
C TYR A 101 -21.14 4.31 -2.83
N ILE A 102 -20.52 3.14 -3.06
CA ILE A 102 -19.69 2.87 -4.24
C ILE A 102 -20.50 2.99 -5.52
N TYR A 103 -21.75 2.52 -5.53
CA TYR A 103 -22.63 2.55 -6.69
C TYR A 103 -23.12 3.97 -7.02
N ALA A 104 -23.37 4.79 -6.00
CA ALA A 104 -23.62 6.21 -6.20
C ALA A 104 -22.40 6.93 -6.80
N MET A 105 -21.18 6.63 -6.32
CA MET A 105 -19.95 7.15 -6.92
C MET A 105 -19.71 6.61 -8.33
N ALA A 106 -20.14 5.37 -8.63
CA ALA A 106 -20.10 4.81 -9.97
C ALA A 106 -20.95 5.64 -10.94
N ARG A 107 -22.13 6.08 -10.50
CA ARG A 107 -22.99 6.96 -11.29
C ARG A 107 -22.35 8.33 -11.50
N VAL A 108 -21.76 8.93 -10.47
CA VAL A 108 -21.00 10.19 -10.60
C VAL A 108 -19.89 10.06 -11.64
N ALA A 109 -19.14 8.96 -11.61
CA ALA A 109 -18.10 8.70 -12.61
C ALA A 109 -18.66 8.56 -14.02
N ALA A 110 -19.81 7.90 -14.19
CA ALA A 110 -20.47 7.76 -15.49
C ALA A 110 -20.94 9.11 -16.06
N ASP A 111 -21.47 9.99 -15.21
CA ASP A 111 -22.04 11.28 -15.61
C ASP A 111 -20.96 12.37 -15.82
N THR A 112 -19.89 12.35 -15.03
CA THR A 112 -18.91 13.46 -14.96
C THR A 112 -17.47 13.09 -15.36
N GLY A 113 -17.14 11.79 -15.41
CA GLY A 113 -15.76 11.31 -15.54
C GLY A 113 -14.94 11.33 -14.25
N SER A 114 -15.45 11.88 -13.14
CA SER A 114 -14.76 11.86 -11.84
C SER A 114 -14.80 10.45 -11.24
N SER A 115 -13.64 9.81 -11.19
CA SER A 115 -13.50 8.42 -10.76
C SER A 115 -13.70 8.25 -9.24
N LEU A 116 -14.16 7.05 -8.84
CA LEU A 116 -14.28 6.67 -7.43
C LEU A 116 -12.94 6.84 -6.69
N CYS A 117 -11.87 6.23 -7.20
CA CYS A 117 -10.53 6.46 -6.70
C CYS A 117 -9.91 7.63 -7.47
N ARG A 118 -9.51 8.70 -6.78
CA ARG A 118 -8.82 9.82 -7.40
C ARG A 118 -7.70 10.41 -6.52
N PRO A 119 -6.62 10.92 -7.12
CA PRO A 119 -5.51 11.50 -6.38
C PRO A 119 -5.92 12.77 -5.63
N LEU A 120 -5.18 13.13 -4.58
CA LEU A 120 -5.54 14.27 -3.73
C LEU A 120 -5.42 15.61 -4.45
N TYR A 121 -4.50 15.71 -5.41
CA TYR A 121 -4.30 16.91 -6.20
C TYR A 121 -5.49 17.27 -7.12
N TYR A 122 -6.52 16.42 -7.22
CA TYR A 122 -7.77 16.80 -7.89
C TYR A 122 -8.51 17.89 -7.11
N GLU A 123 -8.49 17.83 -5.78
CA GLU A 123 -9.14 18.82 -4.91
C GLU A 123 -8.13 19.87 -4.40
N TYR A 124 -6.85 19.50 -4.30
CA TYR A 124 -5.77 20.35 -3.78
C TYR A 124 -4.60 20.49 -4.79
N PRO A 125 -4.84 21.07 -5.98
CA PRO A 125 -3.84 21.12 -7.06
C PRO A 125 -2.64 22.03 -6.78
N GLU A 126 -2.77 22.98 -5.85
CA GLU A 126 -1.73 23.94 -5.47
C GLU A 126 -0.87 23.47 -4.29
N GLU A 127 -1.16 22.28 -3.74
CA GLU A 127 -0.48 21.73 -2.57
C GLU A 127 0.54 20.65 -2.99
N ASP A 128 1.83 20.91 -2.85
CA ASP A 128 2.91 19.94 -3.14
C ASP A 128 2.75 18.62 -2.38
N ALA A 129 2.17 18.71 -1.18
CA ALA A 129 1.84 17.57 -0.34
C ALA A 129 0.87 16.60 -1.03
N ALA A 130 -0.08 17.11 -1.80
CA ALA A 130 -1.09 16.32 -2.51
C ALA A 130 -0.49 15.44 -3.62
N TYR A 131 0.58 15.90 -4.27
CA TYR A 131 1.36 15.12 -5.25
C TYR A 131 2.31 14.13 -4.57
N THR A 132 2.72 14.43 -3.34
CA THR A 132 3.67 13.63 -2.57
C THR A 132 2.98 12.48 -1.80
N ALA A 133 1.70 12.62 -1.48
CA ALA A 133 0.88 11.66 -0.74
C ALA A 133 0.48 10.42 -1.59
N ARG A 134 1.46 9.60 -1.99
CA ARG A 134 1.29 8.48 -2.94
C ARG A 134 0.45 7.31 -2.44
N TYR A 135 0.37 7.12 -1.12
CA TYR A 135 -0.22 5.91 -0.52
C TYR A 135 -1.64 6.14 0.02
N GLN A 136 -2.26 7.25 -0.37
CA GLN A 136 -3.63 7.61 -0.04
C GLN A 136 -4.32 8.23 -1.24
N TYR A 137 -5.64 8.19 -1.26
CA TYR A 137 -6.45 8.73 -2.35
C TYR A 137 -7.87 9.00 -1.86
N PHE A 138 -8.57 9.90 -2.54
CA PHE A 138 -10.02 10.02 -2.34
C PHE A 138 -10.70 8.76 -2.83
N PHE A 139 -11.57 8.19 -1.99
CA PHE A 139 -12.46 7.10 -2.34
C PHE A 139 -13.89 7.64 -2.33
N GLY A 140 -14.30 8.22 -3.45
CA GLY A 140 -15.53 8.99 -3.62
C GLY A 140 -15.39 10.41 -3.09
N ASP A 141 -16.46 10.97 -2.54
CA ASP A 141 -16.52 12.37 -2.06
C ASP A 141 -16.55 12.50 -0.53
N GLN A 142 -16.75 11.40 0.21
CA GLN A 142 -16.88 11.44 1.67
C GLN A 142 -15.60 11.06 2.43
N LEU A 143 -14.66 10.35 1.80
CA LEU A 143 -13.50 9.79 2.54
C LEU A 143 -12.22 9.64 1.71
N ILE A 144 -11.10 9.63 2.41
CA ILE A 144 -9.77 9.27 1.94
C ILE A 144 -9.45 7.85 2.42
N ALA A 145 -9.00 6.99 1.52
CA ALA A 145 -8.45 5.69 1.84
C ALA A 145 -6.93 5.80 2.04
N ALA A 146 -6.39 5.23 3.12
CA ALA A 146 -4.96 5.23 3.43
C ALA A 146 -4.51 3.82 3.91
N PRO A 147 -4.53 2.80 3.04
CA PRO A 147 -4.20 1.42 3.42
C PRO A 147 -2.75 1.29 3.90
N PHE A 148 -2.50 0.42 4.88
CA PHE A 148 -1.14 0.03 5.24
C PHE A 148 -0.48 -0.77 4.11
N VAL A 149 0.61 -0.25 3.56
CA VAL A 149 1.37 -0.87 2.45
C VAL A 149 2.81 -1.24 2.81
N TYR A 150 3.09 -1.24 4.11
CA TYR A 150 4.35 -1.71 4.70
C TYR A 150 4.05 -2.86 5.67
N PRO A 151 4.97 -3.83 5.79
CA PRO A 151 4.83 -4.90 6.79
C PRO A 151 4.84 -4.30 8.20
N ALA A 152 4.10 -4.95 9.10
CA ALA A 152 4.17 -4.64 10.51
C ALA A 152 5.58 -4.89 11.07
N ASP A 153 5.99 -4.05 12.01
CA ASP A 153 7.18 -4.31 12.80
C ASP A 153 6.99 -5.61 13.59
N LYS A 154 8.01 -6.48 13.57
CA LYS A 154 7.90 -7.86 14.05
C LYS A 154 7.68 -7.96 15.56
N GLU A 155 8.18 -7.01 16.34
CA GLU A 155 8.04 -7.08 17.80
C GLU A 155 6.81 -6.32 18.32
N SER A 156 6.44 -5.17 17.73
CA SER A 156 5.20 -4.48 18.11
C SER A 156 3.94 -5.05 17.44
N GLY A 157 4.07 -5.70 16.28
CA GLY A 157 2.95 -6.18 15.47
C GLY A 157 2.12 -5.06 14.82
N LEU A 158 2.67 -3.84 14.76
CA LEU A 158 2.01 -2.66 14.17
C LEU A 158 2.65 -2.29 12.84
N ALA A 159 1.81 -2.02 11.84
CA ALA A 159 2.20 -1.34 10.62
C ALA A 159 2.09 0.18 10.81
N GLU A 160 2.91 0.93 10.09
CA GLU A 160 2.91 2.38 10.10
C GLU A 160 2.58 2.91 8.70
N GLN A 161 1.87 4.04 8.65
CA GLN A 161 1.58 4.75 7.40
C GLN A 161 1.58 6.25 7.66
N ASP A 162 2.45 6.97 6.95
CA ASP A 162 2.40 8.43 6.92
C ASP A 162 1.30 8.87 5.95
N VAL A 163 0.46 9.78 6.42
CA VAL A 163 -0.73 10.28 5.71
C VAL A 163 -0.76 11.80 5.80
N TRP A 164 -0.92 12.46 4.67
CA TRP A 164 -1.21 13.88 4.61
C TRP A 164 -2.70 14.11 4.83
N ILE A 165 -3.02 14.83 5.90
CA ILE A 165 -4.36 15.33 6.20
C ILE A 165 -4.55 16.64 5.44
N PRO A 166 -5.46 16.72 4.46
CA PRO A 166 -5.70 17.95 3.73
C PRO A 166 -6.45 18.98 4.56
N GLU A 167 -6.56 20.22 4.06
CA GLU A 167 -7.34 21.28 4.71
C GLU A 167 -8.75 20.80 5.12
N GLY A 168 -9.11 21.11 6.37
CA GLY A 168 -10.38 20.73 7.00
C GLY A 168 -10.22 19.71 8.13
N ASP A 169 -11.35 19.32 8.70
CA ASP A 169 -11.41 18.32 9.76
C ASP A 169 -11.72 16.92 9.19
N TRP A 170 -11.04 15.92 9.72
CA TRP A 170 -11.09 14.53 9.29
C TRP A 170 -11.22 13.60 10.48
N ILE A 171 -11.87 12.45 10.28
CA ILE A 171 -12.19 11.49 11.33
C ILE A 171 -11.77 10.10 10.86
N ASP A 172 -10.93 9.39 11.60
CA ASP A 172 -10.64 7.98 11.33
C ASP A 172 -11.90 7.13 11.57
N TYR A 173 -12.31 6.37 10.56
CA TYR A 173 -13.54 5.57 10.58
C TYR A 173 -13.63 4.58 11.75
N GLN A 174 -12.51 3.96 12.12
CA GLN A 174 -12.48 2.88 13.10
C GLN A 174 -12.14 3.38 14.50
N THR A 175 -11.15 4.26 14.64
CA THR A 175 -10.69 4.76 15.94
C THR A 175 -11.46 5.99 16.41
N GLN A 176 -12.12 6.68 15.48
CA GLN A 176 -12.79 7.96 15.70
C GLN A 176 -11.84 9.06 16.21
N GLU A 177 -10.55 8.91 15.93
CA GLU A 177 -9.56 9.96 16.11
C GLU A 177 -9.81 11.08 15.10
N THR A 178 -9.70 12.33 15.56
CA THR A 178 -9.94 13.52 14.73
C THR A 178 -8.65 14.22 14.38
N PHE A 179 -8.53 14.69 13.14
CA PHE A 179 -7.39 15.44 12.62
C PHE A 179 -7.84 16.73 11.96
N THR A 180 -7.09 17.83 12.14
CA THR A 180 -7.35 19.12 11.48
C THR A 180 -6.18 19.46 10.57
N GLY A 181 -6.36 19.39 9.26
CA GLY A 181 -5.31 19.70 8.28
C GLY A 181 -5.20 21.19 7.92
N PRO A 182 -4.20 21.57 7.11
CA PRO A 182 -3.28 20.69 6.41
C PRO A 182 -2.04 20.30 7.25
N HIS A 183 -1.78 19.00 7.43
CA HIS A 183 -0.54 18.51 8.05
C HIS A 183 -0.31 17.01 7.77
N TRP A 184 0.90 16.52 8.02
CA TRP A 184 1.22 15.10 7.95
C TRP A 184 1.05 14.44 9.31
N VAL A 185 0.44 13.25 9.34
CA VAL A 185 0.32 12.40 10.53
C VAL A 185 0.89 11.02 10.26
N ARG A 186 1.31 10.35 11.33
CA ARG A 186 1.67 8.94 11.29
C ARG A 186 0.56 8.11 11.92
N LEU A 187 -0.07 7.26 11.12
CA LEU A 187 -1.04 6.28 11.60
C LEU A 187 -0.33 4.96 11.91
N VAL A 188 -0.76 4.28 12.98
CA VAL A 188 -0.25 2.96 13.36
C VAL A 188 -1.37 1.95 13.55
N GLY A 189 -1.17 0.69 13.19
CA GLY A 189 -2.26 -0.28 13.31
C GLY A 189 -1.85 -1.73 13.18
N ASP A 190 -2.53 -2.58 13.94
CA ASP A 190 -2.46 -4.02 13.76
C ASP A 190 -3.21 -4.46 12.49
N LEU A 191 -3.27 -5.78 12.26
CA LEU A 191 -3.90 -6.35 11.08
C LEU A 191 -5.41 -6.08 10.97
N ALA A 192 -6.10 -5.67 12.05
CA ALA A 192 -7.54 -5.38 12.01
C ALA A 192 -7.84 -3.92 11.59
N ARG A 193 -6.85 -3.01 11.69
CA ARG A 193 -7.01 -1.61 11.30
C ARG A 193 -6.81 -1.43 9.79
N VAL A 194 -7.77 -0.75 9.16
CA VAL A 194 -7.77 -0.27 7.77
C VAL A 194 -8.11 1.22 7.79
N PRO A 195 -7.10 2.11 7.69
CA PRO A 195 -7.35 3.55 7.81
C PRO A 195 -8.23 4.09 6.67
N MET A 196 -9.32 4.72 7.08
CA MET A 196 -10.26 5.46 6.24
C MET A 196 -10.56 6.77 6.94
N LEU A 197 -10.19 7.89 6.33
CA LEU A 197 -10.38 9.22 6.90
C LEU A 197 -11.64 9.85 6.30
N LEU A 198 -12.65 10.04 7.11
CA LEU A 198 -13.92 10.65 6.75
C LEU A 198 -13.84 12.16 6.90
N LYS A 199 -14.38 12.89 5.94
CA LYS A 199 -14.54 14.34 6.07
C LYS A 199 -15.48 14.65 7.24
N ALA A 200 -15.26 15.75 7.95
CA ALA A 200 -16.21 16.25 8.93
C ALA A 200 -17.62 16.33 8.32
N GLY A 201 -18.63 15.83 9.04
CA GLY A 201 -19.99 15.76 8.54
C GLY A 201 -20.27 14.61 7.56
N ALA A 202 -19.31 13.72 7.27
CA ALA A 202 -19.48 12.65 6.28
C ALA A 202 -20.77 11.83 6.48
N ILE A 203 -21.31 11.35 5.36
CA ILE A 203 -22.51 10.51 5.30
C ILE A 203 -22.17 9.24 4.53
N LEU A 204 -22.26 8.08 5.17
CA LEU A 204 -22.03 6.79 4.53
C LEU A 204 -23.32 5.97 4.46
N PRO A 205 -23.97 5.87 3.28
CA PRO A 205 -25.02 4.91 3.05
C PRO A 205 -24.42 3.52 2.85
N LEU A 206 -24.91 2.57 3.65
CA LEU A 206 -24.41 1.21 3.73
C LEU A 206 -25.55 0.20 3.57
N ALA A 207 -25.26 -0.90 2.91
CA ALA A 207 -26.12 -2.07 2.96
C ALA A 207 -26.12 -2.64 4.39
N PRO A 208 -27.22 -3.29 4.80
CA PRO A 208 -27.26 -3.97 6.10
C PRO A 208 -26.13 -5.01 6.20
N ALA A 209 -25.72 -5.30 7.44
CA ALA A 209 -24.75 -6.35 7.68
C ALA A 209 -25.23 -7.68 7.07
N PHE A 210 -24.28 -8.47 6.57
CA PHE A 210 -24.60 -9.75 5.95
C PHE A 210 -25.19 -10.69 7.01
N GLU A 211 -26.48 -11.01 6.89
CA GLU A 211 -27.12 -12.07 7.65
C GLU A 211 -26.93 -13.39 6.91
N ALA A 212 -26.50 -14.43 7.63
CA ALA A 212 -26.34 -15.76 7.04
C ALA A 212 -27.69 -16.27 6.53
N GLN A 213 -27.87 -16.33 5.21
CA GLN A 213 -29.10 -16.85 4.63
C GLN A 213 -29.18 -18.38 4.81
N PRO A 214 -30.34 -18.93 5.20
CA PRO A 214 -30.56 -20.37 5.18
C PRO A 214 -30.47 -20.88 3.72
N ALA A 215 -29.93 -22.09 3.54
CA ALA A 215 -29.74 -22.70 2.22
C ALA A 215 -31.08 -22.85 1.46
N PRO A 216 -31.09 -22.81 0.10
CA PRO A 216 -29.93 -22.82 -0.80
C PRO A 216 -29.32 -21.43 -1.05
N ARG A 217 -27.98 -21.38 -1.06
CA ARG A 217 -27.20 -20.18 -1.41
C ARG A 217 -27.49 -19.76 -2.86
N LEU A 218 -27.67 -18.46 -3.08
CA LEU A 218 -27.94 -17.87 -4.40
C LEU A 218 -26.91 -18.30 -5.46
N LYS A 219 -27.38 -18.54 -6.70
CA LYS A 219 -26.57 -19.04 -7.82
C LYS A 219 -25.62 -17.99 -8.44
N SER A 220 -25.79 -16.70 -8.15
CA SER A 220 -24.95 -15.61 -8.66
C SER A 220 -24.86 -14.46 -7.67
N GLY A 221 -23.64 -14.12 -7.24
CA GLY A 221 -23.23 -12.80 -6.71
C GLY A 221 -23.91 -12.29 -5.43
N VAL A 222 -23.13 -12.12 -4.36
CA VAL A 222 -23.57 -11.66 -3.03
C VAL A 222 -24.28 -10.28 -3.05
N THR A 223 -24.21 -9.50 -4.14
CA THR A 223 -24.93 -8.22 -4.27
C THR A 223 -26.45 -8.39 -4.42
N ALA A 224 -26.91 -9.41 -5.15
CA ALA A 224 -28.34 -9.73 -5.25
C ALA A 224 -28.93 -10.22 -3.92
N ALA A 225 -28.07 -10.59 -2.96
CA ALA A 225 -28.46 -10.95 -1.61
C ALA A 225 -28.67 -9.74 -0.69
N LEU A 226 -28.24 -8.54 -1.11
CA LEU A 226 -28.45 -7.32 -0.33
C LEU A 226 -29.93 -6.93 -0.37
N SER A 227 -30.47 -6.58 0.79
CA SER A 227 -31.86 -6.18 0.95
C SER A 227 -32.08 -4.78 0.34
N PRO A 228 -32.89 -4.63 -0.72
CA PRO A 228 -33.12 -3.33 -1.37
C PRO A 228 -34.08 -2.41 -0.56
N ASP A 229 -34.75 -2.99 0.43
CA ASP A 229 -35.74 -2.38 1.33
C ASP A 229 -35.19 -2.01 2.71
N LYS A 230 -33.89 -2.21 2.95
CA LYS A 230 -33.17 -1.81 4.17
C LYS A 230 -31.93 -1.01 3.83
N LEU A 231 -31.72 0.11 4.50
CA LEU A 231 -30.51 0.94 4.36
C LEU A 231 -29.98 1.35 5.74
N VAL A 232 -28.70 1.16 5.97
CA VAL A 232 -28.00 1.73 7.12
C VAL A 232 -27.39 3.05 6.67
N VAL A 233 -27.49 4.12 7.44
CA VAL A 233 -26.82 5.39 7.13
C VAL A 233 -26.02 5.83 8.34
N GLU A 234 -24.69 5.91 8.18
CA GLU A 234 -23.77 6.41 9.20
C GLU A 234 -23.50 7.90 8.96
N PHE A 235 -23.68 8.70 10.00
CA PHE A 235 -23.49 10.15 10.03
C PHE A 235 -22.38 10.49 11.02
N PHE A 236 -21.45 11.34 10.59
CA PHE A 236 -20.29 11.75 11.40
C PHE A 236 -20.43 13.22 11.84
N PRO A 237 -19.87 13.62 13.00
CA PRO A 237 -20.00 14.98 13.52
C PRO A 237 -19.10 15.95 12.74
N GLY A 238 -19.17 17.24 13.08
CA GLY A 238 -18.33 18.28 12.50
C GLY A 238 -19.13 19.28 11.69
N ALA A 239 -18.90 19.35 10.38
CA ALA A 239 -19.55 20.31 9.49
C ALA A 239 -20.91 19.81 8.97
N GLU A 240 -21.75 20.74 8.48
CA GLU A 240 -22.90 20.36 7.65
C GLU A 240 -22.41 19.75 6.33
N ASN A 241 -23.08 18.68 5.89
CA ASN A 241 -22.75 17.97 4.67
C ASN A 241 -23.99 17.33 4.05
N SER A 242 -23.87 16.90 2.79
CA SER A 242 -24.92 16.16 2.09
C SER A 242 -24.34 15.10 1.18
N PHE A 243 -25.13 14.06 0.91
CA PHE A 243 -24.80 12.99 -0.02
C PHE A 243 -25.99 12.67 -0.92
N ARG A 244 -25.74 12.41 -2.20
CA ARG A 244 -26.79 12.00 -3.15
C ARG A 244 -26.69 10.51 -3.44
N LEU A 245 -27.61 9.74 -2.85
CA LEU A 245 -27.74 8.32 -3.11
C LEU A 245 -28.43 8.08 -4.45
N TYR A 246 -27.80 7.27 -5.29
CA TYR A 246 -28.32 6.79 -6.58
C TYR A 246 -28.70 5.32 -6.49
N GLU A 247 -29.84 4.96 -7.07
CA GLU A 247 -30.29 3.56 -7.18
C GLU A 247 -31.00 3.32 -8.52
N ASP A 248 -30.77 2.16 -9.12
CA ASP A 248 -31.49 1.64 -10.29
C ASP A 248 -31.61 0.10 -10.16
N ASP A 249 -31.89 -0.61 -11.25
CA ASP A 249 -32.03 -2.07 -11.24
C ASP A 249 -30.70 -2.84 -11.08
N GLY A 250 -29.55 -2.15 -11.17
CA GLY A 250 -28.20 -2.68 -11.05
C GLY A 250 -27.76 -3.64 -12.16
N GLN A 251 -28.55 -3.80 -13.22
CA GLN A 251 -28.37 -4.88 -14.22
C GLN A 251 -28.53 -4.43 -15.67
N THR A 252 -29.50 -3.56 -15.98
CA THR A 252 -29.85 -3.21 -17.35
C THR A 252 -29.46 -1.78 -17.71
N GLU A 253 -29.66 -1.40 -18.97
CA GLU A 253 -29.46 -0.02 -19.42
C GLU A 253 -30.71 0.86 -19.26
N ALA A 254 -31.74 0.42 -18.52
CA ALA A 254 -32.97 1.19 -18.30
C ALA A 254 -32.71 2.56 -17.67
N TYR A 255 -31.60 2.73 -16.95
CA TYR A 255 -31.17 4.03 -16.43
C TYR A 255 -31.01 5.10 -17.53
N ARG A 256 -30.69 4.71 -18.78
CA ARG A 256 -30.61 5.63 -19.93
C ARG A 256 -31.97 6.19 -20.32
N ALA A 257 -33.05 5.48 -20.02
CA ALA A 257 -34.42 5.91 -20.23
C ALA A 257 -35.01 6.67 -19.03
N GLY A 258 -34.22 6.92 -17.98
CA GLY A 258 -34.65 7.62 -16.78
C GLY A 258 -35.18 6.72 -15.67
N GLU A 259 -35.02 5.40 -15.77
CA GLU A 259 -35.49 4.44 -14.75
C GLU A 259 -34.49 4.29 -13.59
N TYR A 260 -34.42 5.32 -12.77
CA TYR A 260 -33.59 5.38 -11.56
C TYR A 260 -34.21 6.28 -10.50
N GLU A 261 -33.67 6.21 -9.29
CA GLU A 261 -34.07 7.01 -8.14
C GLU A 261 -32.89 7.75 -7.54
N TRP A 262 -33.14 8.98 -7.09
CA TRP A 262 -32.19 9.80 -6.34
C TRP A 262 -32.78 10.17 -4.98
N THR A 263 -31.97 10.02 -3.93
CA THR A 263 -32.29 10.44 -2.56
C THR A 263 -31.17 11.33 -2.04
N THR A 264 -31.47 12.58 -1.71
CA THR A 264 -30.50 13.43 -1.02
C THR A 264 -30.58 13.18 0.48
N ILE A 265 -29.42 13.04 1.12
CA ILE A 265 -29.28 12.82 2.55
C ILE A 265 -28.50 14.02 3.10
N TYR A 266 -29.00 14.63 4.18
CA TYR A 266 -28.36 15.76 4.84
C TYR A 266 -27.92 15.40 6.25
N ASN A 267 -26.79 15.98 6.65
CA ASN A 267 -26.23 15.87 7.99
C ASN A 267 -25.94 17.27 8.51
N ARG A 268 -26.57 17.64 9.62
CA ARG A 268 -26.45 18.95 10.27
C ARG A 268 -26.12 18.73 11.75
N PRO A 269 -24.88 18.30 12.05
CA PRO A 269 -24.43 18.22 13.43
C PRO A 269 -24.34 19.61 14.03
N GLY A 270 -24.95 19.81 15.19
CA GLY A 270 -24.84 21.01 16.01
C GLY A 270 -24.35 20.66 17.41
N GLU A 271 -24.14 21.68 18.24
CA GLU A 271 -23.59 21.49 19.58
C GLU A 271 -24.57 20.71 20.47
N THR A 272 -25.81 21.17 20.62
CA THR A 272 -26.82 20.54 21.49
C THR A 272 -27.90 19.77 20.74
N ALA A 273 -27.95 19.91 19.41
CA ALA A 273 -28.88 19.21 18.53
C ALA A 273 -28.14 18.69 17.29
N TRP A 274 -28.41 17.45 16.90
CA TRP A 274 -27.88 16.84 15.69
C TRP A 274 -29.05 16.43 14.81
N GLU A 275 -29.19 17.12 13.69
CA GLU A 275 -30.27 16.90 12.73
C GLU A 275 -29.76 16.12 11.52
N VAL A 276 -30.51 15.10 11.12
CA VAL A 276 -30.27 14.37 9.88
C VAL A 276 -31.57 14.20 9.12
N GLU A 277 -31.47 14.21 7.79
CA GLU A 277 -32.63 14.17 6.91
C GLU A 277 -32.37 13.25 5.73
N ILE A 278 -33.30 12.34 5.46
CA ILE A 278 -33.40 11.60 4.19
C ILE A 278 -34.54 12.24 3.42
N ALA A 279 -34.21 12.99 2.36
CA ALA A 279 -35.20 13.68 1.56
C ALA A 279 -36.11 12.69 0.80
N PRO A 280 -37.31 13.11 0.37
CA PRO A 280 -38.14 12.31 -0.53
C PRO A 280 -37.41 11.88 -1.80
N VAL A 281 -37.59 10.61 -2.20
CA VAL A 281 -37.07 10.08 -3.47
C VAL A 281 -37.60 10.87 -4.66
N THR A 282 -36.69 11.22 -5.57
CA THR A 282 -36.97 11.77 -6.90
C THR A 282 -36.64 10.73 -7.97
N GLY A 283 -37.36 10.77 -9.10
CA GLY A 283 -37.29 9.71 -10.12
C GLY A 283 -38.22 8.54 -9.82
N HIS A 284 -38.06 7.46 -10.59
CA HIS A 284 -38.81 6.22 -10.45
C HIS A 284 -38.06 5.08 -11.13
N CYS A 285 -37.89 3.96 -10.41
CA CYS A 285 -37.40 2.72 -10.98
C CYS A 285 -38.37 1.58 -10.60
N PRO A 286 -39.01 0.89 -11.56
CA PRO A 286 -39.95 -0.19 -11.27
C PRO A 286 -39.35 -1.37 -10.49
N ALA A 287 -38.03 -1.57 -10.60
CA ALA A 287 -37.31 -2.63 -9.91
C ALA A 287 -37.08 -2.36 -8.41
N LEU A 288 -37.21 -1.10 -7.97
CA LEU A 288 -36.95 -0.70 -6.58
C LEU A 288 -38.22 -0.74 -5.72
N PRO A 289 -38.11 -1.08 -4.42
CA PRO A 289 -39.27 -1.13 -3.54
C PRO A 289 -39.81 0.28 -3.26
N ALA A 290 -41.13 0.42 -3.20
CA ALA A 290 -41.80 1.69 -2.88
C ALA A 290 -41.61 2.13 -1.41
N ALA A 291 -41.32 1.18 -0.51
CA ALA A 291 -41.09 1.42 0.90
C ALA A 291 -39.71 0.89 1.33
N ARG A 292 -39.12 1.54 2.34
CA ARG A 292 -37.81 1.19 2.89
C ARG A 292 -37.79 1.43 4.40
N SER A 293 -37.09 0.58 5.12
CA SER A 293 -36.68 0.79 6.51
C SER A 293 -35.24 1.28 6.59
N TYR A 294 -34.93 2.00 7.65
CA TYR A 294 -33.61 2.58 7.86
C TYR A 294 -33.05 2.22 9.24
N GLU A 295 -31.74 2.12 9.34
CA GLU A 295 -31.01 2.22 10.60
C GLU A 295 -30.09 3.44 10.51
N LEU A 296 -30.44 4.51 11.20
CA LEU A 296 -29.68 5.76 11.20
C LEU A 296 -28.71 5.74 12.37
N ARG A 297 -27.42 6.00 12.11
CA ARG A 297 -26.35 5.91 13.09
C ARG A 297 -25.64 7.25 13.21
N LEU A 298 -25.73 7.88 14.38
CA LEU A 298 -24.91 9.04 14.72
C LEU A 298 -23.63 8.51 15.35
N VAL A 299 -22.55 8.40 14.56
CA VAL A 299 -21.27 7.82 14.99
C VAL A 299 -20.43 8.90 15.67
N GLY A 300 -19.73 8.55 16.74
CA GLY A 300 -18.99 9.51 17.56
C GLY A 300 -19.88 10.46 18.35
N SER A 301 -21.13 10.07 18.63
CA SER A 301 -22.04 10.86 19.46
C SER A 301 -21.88 10.54 20.94
N ARG A 302 -22.23 11.49 21.81
CA ARG A 302 -22.60 11.23 23.20
C ARG A 302 -24.03 10.72 23.24
N ARG A 303 -24.40 10.06 24.34
CA ARG A 303 -25.78 9.61 24.57
C ARG A 303 -26.75 10.80 24.55
N PRO A 304 -27.71 10.86 23.60
CA PRO A 304 -28.71 11.91 23.59
C PRO A 304 -29.68 11.75 24.76
N GLN A 305 -30.32 12.85 25.16
CA GLN A 305 -31.41 12.84 26.14
C GLN A 305 -32.71 12.37 25.52
N ARG A 306 -32.96 12.78 24.28
CA ARG A 306 -34.12 12.36 23.49
C ARG A 306 -33.81 12.40 22.00
N VAL A 307 -34.61 11.66 21.24
CA VAL A 307 -34.58 11.64 19.79
C VAL A 307 -35.98 11.90 19.27
N LEU A 308 -36.09 12.77 18.27
CA LEU A 308 -37.33 13.07 17.57
C LEU A 308 -37.29 12.44 16.17
N LEU A 309 -38.35 11.72 15.81
CA LEU A 309 -38.62 11.24 14.46
C LEU A 309 -39.79 12.05 13.87
N ASP A 310 -39.54 12.73 12.76
CA ASP A 310 -40.48 13.65 12.10
C ASP A 310 -41.10 14.66 13.09
N GLY A 311 -40.26 15.21 13.97
CA GLY A 311 -40.64 16.19 14.99
C GLY A 311 -41.38 15.62 16.22
N LYS A 312 -41.56 14.29 16.32
CA LYS A 312 -42.18 13.63 17.47
C LYS A 312 -41.16 12.79 18.22
N GLU A 313 -41.13 12.90 19.54
CA GLU A 313 -40.24 12.09 20.36
C GLU A 313 -40.48 10.60 20.15
N THR A 314 -39.41 9.84 19.93
CA THR A 314 -39.44 8.38 19.72
C THR A 314 -38.61 7.67 20.79
N PRO A 315 -39.13 6.59 21.40
CA PRO A 315 -38.34 5.74 22.29
C PRO A 315 -37.48 4.72 21.53
N ALA A 316 -37.64 4.61 20.20
CA ALA A 316 -36.97 3.60 19.38
C ALA A 316 -35.56 4.05 18.98
N TRP A 317 -34.63 3.99 19.93
CA TRP A 317 -33.20 4.20 19.70
C TRP A 317 -32.38 3.53 20.82
N GLU A 318 -31.11 3.25 20.53
CA GLU A 318 -30.14 2.73 21.48
C GLU A 318 -28.83 3.52 21.41
N TYR A 319 -28.08 3.53 22.50
CA TYR A 319 -26.74 4.12 22.55
C TYR A 319 -25.71 3.05 22.91
N ASP A 320 -24.75 2.85 22.03
CA ASP A 320 -23.60 1.99 22.21
C ASP A 320 -22.42 2.82 22.71
N ALA A 321 -22.03 2.65 23.96
CA ALA A 321 -20.95 3.40 24.59
C ALA A 321 -19.55 2.90 24.19
N GLU A 322 -19.44 1.67 23.67
CA GLU A 322 -18.16 1.11 23.20
C GLU A 322 -17.78 1.72 21.85
N THR A 323 -18.78 1.85 20.96
CA THR A 323 -18.60 2.43 19.62
C THR A 323 -19.01 3.91 19.52
N LEU A 324 -19.37 4.54 20.65
CA LEU A 324 -19.85 5.93 20.72
C LEU A 324 -20.92 6.23 19.67
N THR A 325 -21.91 5.36 19.53
CA THR A 325 -22.88 5.43 18.43
C THR A 325 -24.31 5.42 18.95
N THR A 326 -25.11 6.40 18.53
CA THR A 326 -26.57 6.36 18.69
C THR A 326 -27.19 5.70 17.46
N ARG A 327 -27.95 4.62 17.65
CA ARG A 327 -28.62 3.88 16.57
C ARG A 327 -30.12 4.08 16.66
N ILE A 328 -30.73 4.46 15.55
CA ILE A 328 -32.14 4.84 15.47
C ILE A 328 -32.81 4.01 14.36
N PRO A 329 -33.50 2.90 14.70
CA PRO A 329 -34.28 2.15 13.73
C PRO A 329 -35.52 2.94 13.29
N VAL A 330 -35.76 2.98 11.98
CA VAL A 330 -36.96 3.56 11.36
C VAL A 330 -37.70 2.46 10.62
N ALA A 331 -38.95 2.22 11.03
CA ALA A 331 -39.81 1.19 10.43
C ALA A 331 -40.02 1.42 8.92
N PRO A 332 -40.36 0.37 8.15
CA PRO A 332 -40.62 0.49 6.72
C PRO A 332 -41.65 1.57 6.41
N ARG A 333 -41.31 2.50 5.53
CA ARG A 333 -42.17 3.61 5.11
C ARG A 333 -41.96 3.98 3.65
N ASN A 334 -42.93 4.67 3.06
CA ASN A 334 -42.85 5.12 1.67
C ASN A 334 -41.64 6.06 1.48
N LYS A 335 -40.80 5.79 0.49
CA LYS A 335 -39.57 6.57 0.23
C LYS A 335 -39.84 8.02 -0.21
N ARG A 336 -41.07 8.33 -0.65
CA ARG A 336 -41.50 9.70 -1.01
C ARG A 336 -41.95 10.55 0.19
N ALA A 337 -42.00 9.99 1.40
CA ALA A 337 -42.41 10.74 2.59
C ALA A 337 -41.24 11.47 3.28
N GLY A 338 -39.99 11.16 2.94
CA GLY A 338 -38.81 11.62 3.67
C GLY A 338 -38.73 11.08 5.11
N VAL A 339 -37.61 11.33 5.77
CA VAL A 339 -37.37 11.02 7.20
C VAL A 339 -36.54 12.14 7.80
N THR A 340 -36.95 12.67 8.94
CA THR A 340 -36.13 13.61 9.72
C THR A 340 -35.89 13.05 11.11
N ILE A 341 -34.63 13.03 11.55
CA ILE A 341 -34.24 12.74 12.93
C ILE A 341 -33.57 13.97 13.54
N THR A 342 -33.94 14.27 14.79
CA THR A 342 -33.24 15.25 15.62
C THR A 342 -32.86 14.59 16.94
N ALA A 343 -31.58 14.37 17.20
CA ALA A 343 -31.08 13.99 18.51
C ALA A 343 -30.75 15.26 19.32
N GLN A 344 -31.08 15.27 20.61
CA GLN A 344 -30.87 16.44 21.48
C GLN A 344 -30.19 16.04 22.78
N ALA A 345 -29.28 16.89 23.27
CA ALA A 345 -28.67 16.79 24.59
C ALA A 345 -28.47 18.16 25.23
N GLU A 346 -28.26 18.19 26.55
CA GLU A 346 -27.97 19.41 27.32
C GLU A 346 -26.60 20.04 26.98
N GLY A 347 -25.66 19.26 26.46
CA GLY A 347 -24.33 19.71 26.07
C GLY A 347 -23.92 19.17 24.71
N ALA A 348 -22.63 19.31 24.39
CA ALA A 348 -22.04 18.87 23.12
C ALA A 348 -22.44 17.41 22.78
N LEU A 349 -23.13 17.21 21.66
CA LEU A 349 -23.54 15.89 21.17
C LEU A 349 -22.39 15.10 20.55
N SER A 350 -21.32 15.75 20.12
CA SER A 350 -20.11 15.05 19.70
C SER A 350 -19.34 14.53 20.92
N ALA A 351 -18.94 13.26 20.87
CA ALA A 351 -17.99 12.67 21.81
C ALA A 351 -16.53 12.79 21.31
N LEU A 352 -16.33 13.24 20.06
CA LEU A 352 -15.02 13.29 19.43
C LEU A 352 -14.25 14.57 19.79
N GLY A 353 -12.93 14.51 19.63
CA GLY A 353 -12.00 15.61 19.92
C GLY A 353 -10.86 15.17 20.85
N ALA A 354 -10.27 16.12 21.57
CA ALA A 354 -9.00 15.92 22.29
C ALA A 354 -9.02 14.77 23.32
N GLU A 355 -10.14 14.51 23.99
CA GLU A 355 -10.24 13.42 24.96
C GLU A 355 -10.21 12.04 24.28
N GLN A 356 -11.00 11.87 23.21
CA GLN A 356 -11.00 10.65 22.42
C GLN A 356 -9.64 10.42 21.76
N ASN A 357 -9.03 11.46 21.18
CA ASN A 357 -7.69 11.37 20.60
C ASN A 357 -6.66 10.91 21.63
N ARG A 358 -6.66 11.49 22.85
CA ARG A 358 -5.76 11.05 23.93
C ARG A 358 -5.94 9.57 24.25
N ARG A 359 -7.17 9.05 24.26
CA ARG A 359 -7.46 7.63 24.51
C ARG A 359 -6.91 6.73 23.40
N VAL A 360 -7.11 7.12 22.14
CA VAL A 360 -6.60 6.39 20.97
C VAL A 360 -5.06 6.38 20.98
N ILE A 361 -4.44 7.55 21.11
CA ILE A 361 -2.98 7.71 21.15
C ILE A 361 -2.37 6.89 22.30
N ALA A 362 -2.97 6.93 23.50
CA ALA A 362 -2.49 6.14 24.63
C ALA A 362 -2.52 4.62 24.35
N ALA A 363 -3.58 4.12 23.69
CA ALA A 363 -3.68 2.71 23.31
C ALA A 363 -2.63 2.33 22.25
N ASP A 364 -2.37 3.21 21.28
CA ASP A 364 -1.36 3.03 20.25
C ASP A 364 0.06 3.03 20.85
N LEU A 365 0.37 3.95 21.75
CA LEU A 365 1.64 4.01 22.47
C LEU A 365 1.87 2.75 23.32
N CYS A 366 0.85 2.24 24.02
CA CYS A 366 0.94 0.98 24.75
C CYS A 366 1.33 -0.19 23.86
N ARG A 367 0.66 -0.33 22.70
CA ARG A 367 0.96 -1.41 21.76
C ARG A 367 2.34 -1.25 21.14
N LEU A 368 2.73 -0.04 20.79
CA LEU A 368 4.00 0.28 20.15
C LEU A 368 5.19 0.00 21.09
N LEU A 369 5.10 0.43 22.35
CA LEU A 369 6.24 0.41 23.28
C LEU A 369 6.28 -0.83 24.19
N GLY A 370 5.18 -1.59 24.30
CA GLY A 370 5.13 -2.84 25.07
C GLY A 370 5.28 -2.69 26.58
N THR A 371 5.21 -1.47 27.12
CA THR A 371 5.39 -1.13 28.55
C THR A 371 4.19 -0.33 29.09
N ALA A 372 4.20 -0.04 30.40
CA ALA A 372 3.22 0.89 30.99
C ALA A 372 3.28 2.24 30.25
N THR A 373 2.11 2.76 29.86
CA THR A 373 1.95 3.91 28.98
C THR A 373 2.85 5.07 29.42
N PRO A 374 3.77 5.58 28.57
CA PRO A 374 4.36 6.88 28.85
C PRO A 374 3.21 7.88 28.96
N SER A 375 3.19 8.61 30.07
CA SER A 375 2.11 9.53 30.42
C SER A 375 2.35 10.94 29.87
N SER A 376 3.55 11.18 29.32
CA SER A 376 4.03 12.47 28.87
C SER A 376 5.04 12.35 27.73
N LEU A 377 5.27 13.47 27.02
CA LEU A 377 6.32 13.59 26.02
C LEU A 377 7.72 13.41 26.64
N GLU A 378 7.89 13.86 27.87
CA GLU A 378 9.12 13.73 28.65
C GLU A 378 9.48 12.24 28.88
N ASP A 379 8.48 11.41 29.17
CA ASP A 379 8.67 9.96 29.33
C ASP A 379 9.17 9.33 28.02
N VAL A 380 8.63 9.77 26.86
CA VAL A 380 9.05 9.29 25.54
C VAL A 380 10.46 9.78 25.19
N PHE A 381 10.81 11.03 25.50
CA PHE A 381 12.15 11.55 25.24
C PHE A 381 13.23 10.84 26.05
N ALA A 382 12.91 10.33 27.24
CA ALA A 382 13.82 9.55 28.07
C ALA A 382 14.13 8.14 27.52
N LEU A 383 13.35 7.65 26.54
CA LEU A 383 13.60 6.36 25.91
C LEU A 383 14.90 6.40 25.07
N PRO A 384 15.60 5.26 24.93
CA PRO A 384 16.70 5.14 23.98
C PRO A 384 16.25 5.44 22.54
N ASP A 385 17.14 6.04 21.76
CA ASP A 385 16.88 6.32 20.36
C ASP A 385 16.59 5.02 19.59
N SER A 386 15.41 4.98 18.99
CA SER A 386 14.89 3.84 18.25
C SER A 386 13.80 4.32 17.27
N PRO A 387 13.50 3.56 16.21
CA PRO A 387 12.38 3.86 15.33
C PRO A 387 11.06 4.02 16.09
N ARG A 388 10.82 3.17 17.12
CA ARG A 388 9.62 3.25 17.97
C ARG A 388 9.53 4.53 18.77
N LYS A 389 10.64 5.06 19.28
CA LYS A 389 10.67 6.38 19.94
C LYS A 389 10.25 7.48 18.97
N ALA A 390 10.76 7.47 17.75
CA ALA A 390 10.38 8.45 16.74
C ALA A 390 8.89 8.35 16.36
N THR A 391 8.36 7.14 16.20
CA THR A 391 6.91 6.93 15.97
C THR A 391 6.08 7.38 17.17
N ALA A 392 6.52 7.14 18.41
CA ALA A 392 5.84 7.61 19.60
C ALA A 392 5.82 9.16 19.69
N ILE A 393 6.91 9.84 19.32
CA ILE A 393 6.96 11.30 19.21
C ILE A 393 5.97 11.80 18.16
N ALA A 394 5.90 11.15 17.00
CA ALA A 394 4.97 11.50 15.92
C ALA A 394 3.50 11.37 16.37
N LEU A 395 3.14 10.27 17.07
CA LEU A 395 1.79 10.06 17.62
C LEU A 395 1.39 11.11 18.66
N LEU A 396 2.36 11.67 19.38
CA LEU A 396 2.14 12.76 20.34
C LEU A 396 2.13 14.15 19.67
N GLY A 397 2.10 14.21 18.34
CA GLY A 397 2.06 15.47 17.58
C GLY A 397 3.41 16.17 17.46
N GLY A 398 4.52 15.47 17.69
CA GLY A 398 5.87 15.97 17.40
C GLY A 398 6.23 15.89 15.91
N PRO A 399 7.40 16.44 15.52
CA PRO A 399 7.84 16.35 14.13
C PRO A 399 8.24 14.91 13.79
N ALA A 400 7.98 14.51 12.55
CA ALA A 400 8.27 13.18 12.04
C ALA A 400 8.93 13.26 10.67
N ALA A 401 9.85 12.35 10.38
CA ALA A 401 10.42 12.23 9.04
C ALA A 401 9.86 11.00 8.31
N HIS A 402 9.56 11.20 7.04
CA HIS A 402 9.19 10.17 6.07
C HIS A 402 10.13 10.26 4.86
N VAL A 403 10.49 9.13 4.27
CA VAL A 403 11.39 9.11 3.11
C VAL A 403 10.72 8.38 1.95
N LEU A 404 10.69 9.05 0.80
CA LEU A 404 10.29 8.48 -0.48
C LEU A 404 11.52 8.12 -1.29
N GLU A 405 11.57 6.89 -1.79
CA GLU A 405 12.55 6.44 -2.78
C GLU A 405 11.95 6.54 -4.19
N PHE A 406 12.67 7.14 -5.12
CA PHE A 406 12.29 7.19 -6.53
C PHE A 406 13.07 6.13 -7.29
N THR A 407 12.32 5.16 -7.82
CA THR A 407 12.93 3.93 -8.37
C THR A 407 12.62 3.71 -9.86
N ALA A 408 11.63 4.41 -10.40
CA ALA A 408 11.45 4.51 -11.85
C ALA A 408 12.59 5.37 -12.43
N PRO A 409 13.22 4.97 -13.55
CA PRO A 409 14.33 5.71 -14.14
C PRO A 409 14.03 7.19 -14.38
N GLU A 410 12.82 7.54 -14.82
CA GLU A 410 12.44 8.91 -15.13
C GLU A 410 12.32 9.79 -13.89
N GLU A 411 11.85 9.24 -12.77
CA GLU A 411 11.81 9.95 -11.49
C GLU A 411 13.22 10.02 -10.87
N ALA A 412 13.94 8.90 -10.90
CA ALA A 412 15.29 8.78 -10.38
C ALA A 412 16.28 9.73 -11.09
N ALA A 413 16.08 9.98 -12.39
CA ALA A 413 16.86 10.92 -13.18
C ALA A 413 16.67 12.37 -12.75
N GLN A 414 15.58 12.69 -12.06
CA GLN A 414 15.39 14.00 -11.43
C GLN A 414 16.05 14.02 -10.06
N GLN A 415 15.80 12.99 -9.25
CA GLN A 415 16.39 12.80 -7.92
C GLN A 415 16.14 11.37 -7.42
N LEU A 416 17.03 10.83 -6.57
CA LEU A 416 16.92 9.45 -6.07
C LEU A 416 15.88 9.27 -4.94
N GLY A 417 15.44 10.37 -4.32
CA GLY A 417 14.45 10.33 -3.26
C GLY A 417 14.15 11.70 -2.66
N ARG A 418 13.26 11.72 -1.68
CA ARG A 418 12.82 12.91 -0.95
C ARG A 418 12.62 12.59 0.52
N VAL A 419 13.11 13.47 1.40
CA VAL A 419 12.79 13.47 2.83
C VAL A 419 11.70 14.50 3.08
N ILE A 420 10.60 14.05 3.67
CA ILE A 420 9.49 14.88 4.13
C ILE A 420 9.62 14.96 5.65
N VAL A 421 9.67 16.16 6.20
CA VAL A 421 9.62 16.36 7.66
C VAL A 421 8.32 17.07 7.99
N SER A 422 7.45 16.41 8.74
CA SER A 422 6.23 17.02 9.26
C SER A 422 6.56 18.02 10.37
N ALA A 423 5.84 19.12 10.38
CA ALA A 423 5.88 20.05 11.51
C ALA A 423 5.15 19.46 12.72
N PRO A 424 5.48 19.88 13.95
CA PRO A 424 4.68 19.59 15.12
C PRO A 424 3.22 20.03 14.92
N ALA A 425 2.27 19.23 15.40
CA ALA A 425 0.85 19.54 15.29
C ALA A 425 0.40 20.69 16.21
N MET A 426 1.22 21.03 17.22
CA MET A 426 0.91 22.11 18.17
C MET A 426 1.18 23.49 17.55
N PRO A 427 0.18 24.39 17.48
CA PRO A 427 0.34 25.70 16.87
C PRO A 427 1.46 26.54 17.50
N GLY A 428 2.28 27.16 16.64
CA GLY A 428 3.36 28.06 17.06
C GLY A 428 4.64 27.36 17.52
N GLU A 429 4.66 26.04 17.59
CA GLU A 429 5.89 25.31 17.91
C GLU A 429 6.83 25.24 16.70
N SER A 430 8.11 25.47 16.96
CA SER A 430 9.17 25.31 15.98
C SER A 430 10.03 24.08 16.26
N TYR A 431 10.64 23.56 15.21
CA TYR A 431 11.63 22.51 15.26
C TYR A 431 12.85 22.88 14.42
N ALA A 432 13.95 22.17 14.64
CA ALA A 432 15.11 22.21 13.77
C ALA A 432 15.35 20.82 13.17
N LEU A 433 15.96 20.79 12.00
CA LEU A 433 16.33 19.56 11.32
C LEU A 433 17.75 19.69 10.75
N ALA A 434 18.49 18.59 10.81
CA ALA A 434 19.75 18.43 10.09
C ALA A 434 19.68 17.11 9.34
N ILE A 435 19.92 17.15 8.03
CA ILE A 435 19.98 15.95 7.19
C ILE A 435 21.36 15.87 6.57
N THR A 436 21.99 14.71 6.72
CA THR A 436 23.20 14.36 5.99
C THR A 436 22.83 13.31 4.95
N PHE A 437 22.86 13.71 3.69
CA PHE A 437 22.70 12.83 2.53
C PHE A 437 24.06 12.27 2.14
N THR A 438 24.13 10.96 1.93
CA THR A 438 25.34 10.27 1.49
C THR A 438 25.01 9.39 0.29
N LEU A 439 25.75 9.50 -0.81
CA LEU A 439 25.71 8.60 -1.95
C LEU A 439 27.02 7.80 -2.01
N GLU A 440 26.91 6.50 -1.89
CA GLU A 440 28.01 5.55 -2.09
C GLU A 440 27.93 5.00 -3.50
N THR A 441 29.02 5.09 -4.26
CA THR A 441 29.15 4.51 -5.61
C THR A 441 30.41 3.64 -5.72
N SER A 442 30.63 3.03 -6.89
CA SER A 442 31.87 2.32 -7.22
C SER A 442 33.09 3.25 -7.33
N GLY A 443 32.87 4.56 -7.55
CA GLY A 443 33.90 5.60 -7.70
C GLY A 443 34.22 6.45 -6.46
N GLY A 444 33.28 6.64 -5.52
CA GLY A 444 33.60 7.21 -4.20
C GLY A 444 32.42 7.21 -3.23
N SER A 445 32.47 8.11 -2.25
CA SER A 445 31.31 8.54 -1.48
C SER A 445 31.16 10.05 -1.65
N GLN A 446 29.93 10.51 -1.88
CA GLN A 446 29.56 11.92 -1.93
C GLN A 446 28.65 12.22 -0.76
N GLN A 447 28.85 13.36 -0.10
CA GLN A 447 28.08 13.73 1.07
C GLN A 447 27.66 15.19 0.99
N GLU A 448 26.40 15.45 1.32
CA GLU A 448 25.84 16.79 1.38
C GLU A 448 25.03 16.93 2.68
N ARG A 449 25.12 18.09 3.32
CA ARG A 449 24.44 18.36 4.58
C ARG A 449 23.55 19.58 4.47
N VAL A 450 22.31 19.43 4.88
CA VAL A 450 21.30 20.49 4.99
C VAL A 450 20.95 20.67 6.46
N GLU A 451 20.90 21.92 6.93
CA GLU A 451 20.49 22.24 8.30
C GLU A 451 19.53 23.43 8.27
N ILE A 452 18.35 23.26 8.86
CA ILE A 452 17.30 24.27 8.93
C ILE A 452 16.85 24.41 10.38
N LYS A 453 16.77 25.63 10.87
CA LYS A 453 16.42 25.96 12.26
C LYS A 453 15.14 26.77 12.30
N ASP A 454 14.45 26.70 13.44
CA ASP A 454 13.28 27.51 13.76
C ASP A 454 12.16 27.42 12.71
N VAL A 455 11.91 26.21 12.24
CA VAL A 455 10.91 25.89 11.22
C VAL A 455 9.57 25.57 11.89
N GLN A 456 8.47 26.08 11.33
CA GLN A 456 7.10 25.83 11.82
C GLN A 456 6.22 25.09 10.80
N THR A 457 6.71 24.89 9.58
CA THR A 457 5.98 24.26 8.48
C THR A 457 6.68 22.98 8.02
N ALA A 458 5.93 22.07 7.40
CA ALA A 458 6.52 20.86 6.84
C ALA A 458 7.61 21.19 5.80
N GLN A 459 8.67 20.38 5.75
CA GLN A 459 9.79 20.56 4.83
C GLN A 459 9.87 19.39 3.85
N TYR A 460 10.15 19.70 2.59
CA TYR A 460 10.30 18.74 1.50
C TYR A 460 11.71 18.90 0.93
N LEU A 461 12.59 17.97 1.26
CA LEU A 461 14.02 18.07 0.97
C LEU A 461 14.41 16.91 0.05
N ASP A 462 14.69 17.24 -1.20
CA ASP A 462 15.12 16.27 -2.19
C ASP A 462 16.54 15.77 -1.89
N ALA A 463 16.77 14.47 -2.12
CA ALA A 463 18.12 13.94 -2.10
C ALA A 463 18.90 14.63 -3.23
N PRO A 464 20.10 15.18 -2.98
CA PRO A 464 20.85 15.97 -3.96
C PRO A 464 21.56 15.11 -5.02
N PHE A 465 21.07 13.89 -5.22
CA PHE A 465 21.62 12.88 -6.09
C PHE A 465 20.55 12.47 -7.08
N ALA A 466 20.96 12.27 -8.34
CA ALA A 466 20.08 11.81 -9.41
C ALA A 466 20.74 10.66 -10.17
N PHE A 467 19.93 9.78 -10.73
CA PHE A 467 20.40 8.74 -11.63
C PHE A 467 20.86 9.36 -12.95
N SER A 468 22.16 9.25 -13.25
CA SER A 468 22.79 9.87 -14.42
C SER A 468 22.59 9.10 -15.74
N GLY A 469 21.82 8.00 -15.72
CA GLY A 469 21.77 7.02 -16.81
C GLY A 469 22.91 5.99 -16.76
N GLN A 470 23.93 6.19 -15.92
CA GLN A 470 25.04 5.25 -15.78
C GLN A 470 24.69 4.09 -14.85
N VAL A 471 24.64 2.89 -15.40
CA VAL A 471 24.38 1.64 -14.66
C VAL A 471 25.63 1.26 -13.84
N GLU A 472 25.70 1.74 -12.60
CA GLU A 472 26.69 1.32 -11.61
C GLU A 472 26.02 1.06 -10.25
N THR A 473 26.61 0.18 -9.44
CA THR A 473 26.09 -0.07 -8.10
C THR A 473 26.25 1.17 -7.22
N MET A 474 25.12 1.63 -6.70
CA MET A 474 25.09 2.77 -5.80
C MET A 474 24.09 2.54 -4.66
N ARG A 475 24.25 3.31 -3.59
CA ARG A 475 23.28 3.37 -2.49
C ARG A 475 23.31 4.77 -1.92
N TRP A 476 22.14 5.33 -1.64
CA TRP A 476 22.05 6.59 -0.90
C TRP A 476 21.45 6.40 0.50
N GLN A 477 21.84 7.28 1.41
CA GLN A 477 21.41 7.32 2.81
C GLN A 477 21.01 8.75 3.19
N ALA A 478 20.07 8.87 4.11
CA ALA A 478 19.78 10.11 4.81
C ALA A 478 19.85 9.88 6.33
N GLU A 479 20.78 10.55 6.99
CA GLU A 479 20.84 10.65 8.45
C GLU A 479 20.12 11.94 8.86
N ILE A 480 18.96 11.78 9.49
CA ILE A 480 18.02 12.85 9.80
C ILE A 480 18.01 13.04 11.31
N THR A 481 18.47 14.18 11.79
CA THR A 481 18.35 14.60 13.18
C THR A 481 17.26 15.65 13.28
N LEU A 482 16.27 15.40 14.12
CA LEU A 482 15.23 16.37 14.45
C LEU A 482 15.44 16.86 15.87
N THR A 483 15.34 18.18 16.07
CA THR A 483 15.40 18.83 17.37
C THR A 483 14.10 19.56 17.63
N TRP A 484 13.44 19.21 18.74
CA TRP A 484 12.17 19.79 19.14
C TRP A 484 12.10 19.90 20.65
N ARG A 485 11.66 21.05 21.17
CA ARG A 485 11.62 21.35 22.62
C ARG A 485 12.97 21.09 23.33
N GLY A 486 14.08 21.36 22.64
CA GLY A 486 15.44 21.17 23.17
C GLY A 486 15.92 19.71 23.21
N GLN A 487 15.09 18.74 22.79
CA GLN A 487 15.46 17.33 22.68
C GLN A 487 15.77 17.00 21.23
N SER A 488 16.80 16.16 21.01
CA SER A 488 17.17 15.69 19.67
C SER A 488 16.99 14.18 19.57
N PHE A 489 16.56 13.73 18.40
CA PHE A 489 16.45 12.31 18.07
C PHE A 489 16.83 12.13 16.60
N SER A 490 17.36 10.96 16.26
CA SER A 490 17.85 10.69 14.90
C SER A 490 17.19 9.48 14.26
N LEU A 491 17.04 9.56 12.95
CA LEU A 491 16.52 8.53 12.06
C LEU A 491 17.55 8.32 10.95
N VAL A 492 17.77 7.07 10.56
CA VAL A 492 18.66 6.76 9.44
C VAL A 492 17.85 5.98 8.41
N HIS A 493 17.68 6.57 7.23
CA HIS A 493 17.15 5.88 6.07
C HIS A 493 18.30 5.41 5.19
N ARG A 494 18.26 4.13 4.78
CA ARG A 494 19.15 3.57 3.77
C ARG A 494 18.31 3.05 2.63
N SER A 495 18.53 3.58 1.44
CA SER A 495 17.89 3.07 0.23
C SER A 495 18.29 1.63 -0.04
N ARG A 496 17.47 0.95 -0.83
CA ARG A 496 17.88 -0.32 -1.44
C ARG A 496 19.11 -0.08 -2.34
N PRO A 497 19.96 -1.11 -2.53
CA PRO A 497 20.97 -1.05 -3.58
C PRO A 497 20.32 -0.73 -4.93
N ILE A 498 20.84 0.30 -5.57
CA ILE A 498 20.53 0.69 -6.95
C ILE A 498 21.55 0.00 -7.86
N PHE A 499 21.10 -0.60 -8.96
CA PHE A 499 21.85 -1.47 -9.86
C PHE A 499 22.73 -2.48 -9.12
N PRO A 500 22.12 -3.42 -8.39
CA PRO A 500 22.87 -4.33 -7.54
C PRO A 500 23.85 -5.21 -8.34
N ALA A 501 25.13 -4.86 -8.26
CA ALA A 501 26.39 -5.51 -8.64
C ALA A 501 26.60 -6.03 -10.08
N ILE A 502 25.60 -6.63 -10.73
CA ILE A 502 25.78 -7.30 -12.03
C ILE A 502 25.05 -6.53 -13.13
N THR A 503 25.82 -5.92 -14.01
CA THR A 503 25.32 -5.06 -15.10
C THR A 503 25.55 -5.68 -16.49
N GLU A 504 26.41 -6.70 -16.58
CA GLU A 504 26.69 -7.47 -17.78
C GLU A 504 26.81 -8.96 -17.46
N TRP A 505 26.26 -9.79 -18.33
CA TRP A 505 26.46 -11.23 -18.38
C TRP A 505 27.01 -11.61 -19.74
N GLN A 506 28.08 -12.39 -19.76
CA GLN A 506 28.54 -13.07 -20.97
C GLN A 506 28.03 -14.50 -20.95
N ALA A 507 27.40 -14.94 -22.03
CA ALA A 507 26.83 -16.27 -22.16
C ALA A 507 27.51 -17.06 -23.27
N VAL A 508 27.74 -18.34 -23.01
CA VAL A 508 27.96 -19.34 -24.07
C VAL A 508 26.95 -20.45 -23.88
N VAL A 509 26.22 -20.80 -24.94
CA VAL A 509 25.20 -21.85 -24.96
C VAL A 509 25.66 -22.96 -25.88
N TYR A 510 25.50 -24.21 -25.46
CA TYR A 510 25.92 -25.39 -26.22
C TYR A 510 24.90 -26.52 -26.12
N ASN A 511 24.88 -27.37 -27.15
CA ASN A 511 24.10 -28.60 -27.16
C ASN A 511 24.88 -29.71 -26.45
N ARG A 512 24.37 -30.20 -25.31
CA ARG A 512 25.02 -31.27 -24.53
C ARG A 512 25.09 -32.61 -25.26
N ALA A 513 24.23 -32.82 -26.26
CA ALA A 513 24.27 -34.03 -27.09
C ALA A 513 25.41 -34.01 -28.12
N GLU A 514 25.88 -32.83 -28.51
CA GLU A 514 26.92 -32.66 -29.52
C GLU A 514 28.32 -32.53 -28.91
N ARG A 515 28.42 -31.83 -27.76
CA ARG A 515 29.69 -31.62 -27.07
C ARG A 515 29.50 -31.47 -25.56
N ALA A 516 30.39 -32.07 -24.79
CA ALA A 516 30.58 -31.73 -23.38
C ALA A 516 31.51 -30.53 -23.26
N LEU A 517 31.14 -29.53 -22.45
CA LEU A 517 31.95 -28.35 -22.19
C LEU A 517 32.26 -28.26 -20.68
N PRO A 518 33.41 -28.77 -20.22
CA PRO A 518 33.80 -28.70 -18.81
C PRO A 518 34.28 -27.30 -18.41
N LEU A 519 34.22 -26.97 -17.11
CA LEU A 519 34.58 -25.64 -16.60
C LEU A 519 36.00 -25.20 -17.00
N ALA A 520 36.96 -26.12 -17.06
CA ALA A 520 38.35 -25.84 -17.44
C ALA A 520 38.53 -25.42 -18.92
N GLU A 521 37.53 -25.68 -19.78
CA GLU A 521 37.49 -25.17 -21.16
C GLU A 521 36.77 -23.84 -21.26
N VAL A 522 36.06 -23.42 -20.21
CA VAL A 522 35.33 -22.15 -20.14
C VAL A 522 36.20 -21.06 -19.52
N LEU A 523 36.92 -21.40 -18.44
CA LEU A 523 37.83 -20.50 -17.74
C LEU A 523 39.18 -21.14 -17.51
N SER A 524 40.21 -20.30 -17.62
CA SER A 524 41.59 -20.63 -17.23
C SER A 524 41.64 -20.98 -15.74
N PRO A 525 42.05 -22.21 -15.37
CA PRO A 525 42.19 -22.60 -13.97
C PRO A 525 43.23 -21.77 -13.19
N GLN A 526 44.19 -21.16 -13.89
CA GLN A 526 45.28 -20.40 -13.27
C GLN A 526 44.96 -18.92 -13.11
N THR A 527 44.22 -18.34 -14.05
CA THR A 527 43.99 -16.88 -14.09
C THR A 527 42.52 -16.48 -13.92
N GLY A 528 41.59 -17.44 -13.95
CA GLY A 528 40.15 -17.16 -13.95
C GLY A 528 39.65 -16.47 -15.23
N ALA A 529 40.52 -16.26 -16.23
CA ALA A 529 40.15 -15.59 -17.47
C ALA A 529 39.29 -16.48 -18.37
N LEU A 530 38.35 -15.88 -19.10
CA LEU A 530 37.48 -16.58 -20.05
C LEU A 530 38.28 -17.13 -21.24
N ASN A 531 37.87 -18.28 -21.75
CA ASN A 531 38.44 -18.84 -22.96
C ASN A 531 38.01 -17.99 -24.18
N PRO A 532 38.95 -17.30 -24.86
CA PRO A 532 38.62 -16.44 -25.99
C PRO A 532 38.23 -17.22 -27.25
N ALA A 533 38.44 -18.55 -27.29
CA ALA A 533 38.06 -19.39 -28.41
C ALA A 533 36.57 -19.79 -28.41
N LEU A 534 35.83 -19.50 -27.33
CA LEU A 534 34.39 -19.70 -27.27
C LEU A 534 33.66 -18.45 -27.81
N GLU A 535 32.55 -18.67 -28.50
CA GLU A 535 31.69 -17.58 -28.96
C GLU A 535 30.83 -17.07 -27.80
N TRP A 536 31.31 -15.98 -27.17
CA TRP A 536 30.61 -15.31 -26.08
C TRP A 536 29.60 -14.30 -26.60
N GLU A 537 28.38 -14.40 -26.10
CA GLU A 537 27.34 -13.41 -26.31
C GLU A 537 27.23 -12.49 -25.08
N SER A 538 27.32 -11.19 -25.28
CA SER A 538 27.12 -10.21 -24.22
C SER A 538 25.65 -9.83 -24.07
N TYR A 539 25.16 -9.92 -22.84
CA TYR A 539 23.89 -9.37 -22.39
C TYR A 539 24.24 -8.23 -21.44
N ARG A 540 23.84 -7.00 -21.76
CA ARG A 540 24.13 -5.82 -20.94
C ARG A 540 22.83 -5.16 -20.55
N GLN A 541 22.74 -4.70 -19.32
CA GLN A 541 21.64 -3.84 -18.91
C GLN A 541 21.83 -2.48 -19.57
N SER A 542 20.90 -2.12 -20.45
CA SER A 542 20.82 -0.76 -21.00
C SER A 542 19.85 0.08 -20.18
N ASP A 543 19.99 1.41 -20.25
CA ASP A 543 19.10 2.35 -19.58
C ASP A 543 17.66 2.30 -20.12
N GLU A 544 17.50 2.07 -21.43
CA GLU A 544 16.21 1.89 -22.10
C GLU A 544 15.40 0.67 -21.61
N GLU A 545 16.07 -0.34 -21.05
CA GLU A 545 15.44 -1.57 -20.56
C GLU A 545 15.14 -1.52 -19.05
N ILE A 546 15.62 -0.49 -18.34
CA ILE A 546 15.39 -0.36 -16.90
C ILE A 546 13.92 0.01 -16.68
N ARG A 547 13.23 -0.79 -15.88
CA ARG A 547 11.89 -0.45 -15.36
C ARG A 547 11.94 0.04 -13.93
N ASN A 548 12.96 -0.43 -13.20
CA ASN A 548 13.21 -0.07 -11.83
C ASN A 548 14.72 -0.14 -11.56
N ILE A 549 15.31 0.93 -11.06
CA ILE A 549 16.75 1.01 -10.80
C ILE A 549 17.22 0.06 -9.68
N ASN A 550 16.30 -0.45 -8.85
CA ASN A 550 16.59 -1.44 -7.80
C ASN A 550 16.42 -2.89 -8.31
N GLU A 551 15.96 -3.10 -9.56
CA GLU A 551 15.84 -4.44 -10.15
C GLU A 551 17.23 -4.94 -10.61
N PRO A 552 17.70 -6.09 -10.10
CA PRO A 552 18.91 -6.73 -10.60
C PRO A 552 18.76 -7.12 -12.06
N PHE A 553 19.88 -7.11 -12.78
CA PHE A 553 19.88 -7.53 -14.17
C PHE A 553 19.68 -9.06 -14.30
N ALA A 554 18.68 -9.44 -15.10
CA ALA A 554 18.36 -10.84 -15.38
C ALA A 554 18.39 -11.15 -16.87
N VAL A 555 18.97 -12.30 -17.21
CA VAL A 555 19.08 -12.82 -18.58
C VAL A 555 18.03 -13.89 -18.81
N PHE A 556 17.15 -13.64 -19.78
CA PHE A 556 16.10 -14.56 -20.21
C PHE A 556 16.54 -15.35 -21.45
N LEU A 557 17.43 -16.33 -21.28
CA LEU A 557 17.93 -17.18 -22.38
C LEU A 557 16.80 -17.85 -23.16
N TYR A 558 15.67 -18.15 -22.51
CA TYR A 558 14.51 -18.73 -23.20
C TYR A 558 14.01 -17.88 -24.37
N ARG A 559 14.13 -16.53 -24.30
CA ARG A 559 13.60 -15.64 -25.34
C ARG A 559 14.29 -15.89 -26.67
N LYS A 560 15.60 -16.18 -26.61
CA LYS A 560 16.43 -16.47 -27.78
C LYS A 560 16.29 -17.93 -28.21
N TYR A 561 16.40 -18.88 -27.28
CA TYR A 561 16.44 -20.32 -27.58
C TYR A 561 15.06 -20.99 -27.52
N ARG A 562 13.96 -20.25 -27.70
CA ARG A 562 12.60 -20.76 -27.48
C ARG A 562 12.29 -21.95 -28.37
N GLU A 563 12.70 -21.88 -29.64
CA GLU A 563 12.39 -22.89 -30.65
C GLU A 563 13.14 -24.20 -30.36
N GLU A 564 14.43 -24.12 -30.07
CA GLU A 564 15.27 -25.26 -29.69
C GLU A 564 14.75 -25.93 -28.43
N LEU A 565 14.35 -25.14 -27.42
CA LEU A 565 13.74 -25.66 -26.19
C LEU A 565 12.41 -26.36 -26.46
N GLN A 566 11.56 -25.82 -27.34
CA GLN A 566 10.29 -26.44 -27.73
C GLN A 566 10.51 -27.74 -28.51
N ASN A 567 11.60 -27.83 -29.28
CA ASN A 567 12.02 -29.03 -30.00
C ASN A 567 12.78 -30.03 -29.12
N GLY A 568 12.95 -29.75 -27.82
CA GLY A 568 13.59 -30.65 -26.87
C GLY A 568 15.11 -30.76 -27.01
N VAL A 569 15.76 -29.79 -27.64
CA VAL A 569 17.23 -29.74 -27.75
C VAL A 569 17.82 -29.60 -26.34
N PRO A 570 18.77 -30.48 -25.93
CA PRO A 570 19.26 -30.51 -24.55
C PRO A 570 20.35 -29.44 -24.33
N LEU A 571 19.97 -28.18 -24.43
CA LEU A 571 20.86 -27.04 -24.22
C LEU A 571 21.35 -26.94 -22.78
N ALA A 572 22.55 -26.38 -22.62
CA ALA A 572 23.09 -25.87 -21.37
C ALA A 572 23.92 -24.62 -21.68
N GLY A 573 24.21 -23.83 -20.66
CA GLY A 573 24.96 -22.60 -20.84
C GLY A 573 25.83 -22.26 -19.64
N TYR A 574 26.85 -21.45 -19.91
CA TYR A 574 27.62 -20.75 -18.90
C TYR A 574 27.30 -19.26 -19.00
N LEU A 575 26.87 -18.66 -17.90
CA LEU A 575 26.78 -17.22 -17.73
C LEU A 575 27.94 -16.76 -16.84
N VAL A 576 28.63 -15.72 -17.25
CA VAL A 576 29.78 -15.18 -16.54
C VAL A 576 29.57 -13.69 -16.31
N ALA A 577 29.83 -13.24 -15.09
CA ALA A 577 29.89 -11.84 -14.73
C ALA A 577 31.23 -11.52 -14.07
N THR A 578 31.80 -10.37 -14.40
CA THR A 578 32.96 -9.83 -13.69
C THR A 578 32.49 -8.89 -12.58
N LEU A 579 32.85 -9.21 -11.34
CA LEU A 579 32.54 -8.44 -10.15
C LEU A 579 33.77 -7.63 -9.74
N GLN A 580 33.65 -6.31 -9.70
CA GLN A 580 34.71 -5.46 -9.17
C GLN A 580 34.53 -5.25 -7.66
N SER A 581 35.56 -5.53 -6.87
CA SER A 581 35.57 -5.24 -5.43
C SER A 581 36.72 -4.30 -5.08
N ARG A 582 36.43 -3.20 -4.38
CA ARG A 582 37.46 -2.21 -3.97
C ARG A 582 38.45 -2.75 -2.96
N ALA A 583 37.97 -3.64 -2.10
CA ALA A 583 38.74 -4.25 -1.03
C ALA A 583 38.29 -5.70 -0.87
N GLU A 584 39.07 -6.46 -0.11
CA GLU A 584 38.64 -7.77 0.35
C GLU A 584 37.38 -7.62 1.22
N ARG A 585 36.33 -8.37 0.91
CA ARG A 585 35.07 -8.30 1.65
C ARG A 585 34.24 -9.58 1.53
N GLU A 586 33.44 -9.78 2.57
CA GLU A 586 32.37 -10.76 2.57
C GLU A 586 31.16 -10.26 1.79
N ALA A 587 30.59 -11.14 0.99
CA ALA A 587 29.37 -10.88 0.24
C ALA A 587 28.51 -12.14 0.13
N VAL A 588 27.28 -11.99 -0.32
CA VAL A 588 26.42 -13.11 -0.74
C VAL A 588 25.86 -12.84 -2.12
N LEU A 589 25.70 -13.89 -2.92
CA LEU A 589 24.93 -13.81 -4.16
C LEU A 589 23.48 -14.19 -3.85
N LEU A 590 22.59 -13.21 -4.00
CA LEU A 590 21.15 -13.43 -4.03
C LEU A 590 20.75 -13.57 -5.50
N PHE A 591 20.18 -14.71 -5.89
CA PHE A 591 19.87 -14.96 -7.30
C PHE A 591 18.56 -15.71 -7.48
N ALA A 592 17.98 -15.58 -8.67
CA ALA A 592 16.86 -16.37 -9.11
C ALA A 592 17.22 -17.11 -10.40
N ALA A 593 16.83 -18.38 -10.47
CA ALA A 593 17.10 -19.22 -11.63
C ALA A 593 15.95 -20.17 -11.93
N ARG A 594 15.77 -20.51 -13.20
CA ARG A 594 14.86 -21.58 -13.64
C ARG A 594 15.67 -22.70 -14.27
N GLY A 595 15.73 -23.83 -13.56
CA GLY A 595 16.51 -25.00 -13.93
C GLY A 595 17.67 -25.27 -12.97
N LYS A 596 18.53 -26.23 -13.32
CA LYS A 596 19.67 -26.59 -12.46
C LYS A 596 20.77 -25.55 -12.62
N VAL A 597 21.31 -25.08 -11.51
CA VAL A 597 22.47 -24.20 -11.50
C VAL A 597 23.64 -24.81 -10.73
N GLN A 598 24.85 -24.54 -11.19
CA GLN A 598 26.10 -24.73 -10.45
C GLN A 598 26.86 -23.42 -10.51
N LEU A 599 27.33 -22.96 -9.35
CA LEU A 599 27.93 -21.64 -9.19
C LEU A 599 29.42 -21.79 -8.87
N TYR A 600 30.23 -20.89 -9.40
CA TYR A 600 31.65 -20.82 -9.11
C TYR A 600 32.08 -19.36 -8.94
N LEU A 601 32.97 -19.10 -7.98
CA LEU A 601 33.67 -17.82 -7.83
C LEU A 601 35.16 -18.07 -8.03
N ASN A 602 35.78 -17.35 -8.97
CA ASN A 602 37.20 -17.49 -9.29
C ASN A 602 37.61 -18.96 -9.56
N GLY A 603 36.71 -19.74 -10.16
CA GLY A 603 36.91 -21.17 -10.45
C GLY A 603 36.59 -22.14 -9.30
N HIS A 604 36.32 -21.65 -8.09
CA HIS A 604 35.96 -22.47 -6.94
C HIS A 604 34.44 -22.64 -6.83
N PRO A 605 33.93 -23.87 -6.61
CA PRO A 605 32.49 -24.11 -6.50
C PRO A 605 31.89 -23.41 -5.28
N LEU A 606 30.67 -22.89 -5.43
CA LEU A 606 29.90 -22.25 -4.37
C LEU A 606 28.69 -23.11 -3.99
N ALA A 607 28.46 -23.26 -2.69
CA ALA A 607 27.26 -23.86 -2.15
C ALA A 607 26.08 -22.88 -2.20
N VAL A 608 24.89 -23.43 -2.48
CA VAL A 608 23.62 -22.71 -2.41
C VAL A 608 22.95 -23.10 -1.10
N GLU A 609 22.66 -22.12 -0.26
CA GLU A 609 21.90 -22.27 0.97
C GLU A 609 20.42 -22.61 0.65
N PRO A 610 19.68 -23.22 1.60
CA PRO A 610 18.24 -23.45 1.45
C PRO A 610 17.50 -22.17 1.04
N THR A 611 16.49 -22.32 0.19
CA THR A 611 15.71 -21.19 -0.37
C THR A 611 15.17 -20.31 0.75
N LEU A 612 15.41 -19.00 0.65
CA LEU A 612 14.86 -18.05 1.60
C LEU A 612 13.35 -17.88 1.30
N GLU A 613 12.51 -18.15 2.29
CA GLU A 613 11.13 -17.66 2.28
C GLU A 613 11.14 -16.16 2.59
N THR A 614 11.56 -15.32 1.64
CA THR A 614 11.59 -13.87 1.86
C THR A 614 10.75 -13.11 0.85
N THR A 615 10.03 -12.14 1.42
CA THR A 615 9.07 -11.18 0.87
C THR A 615 9.76 -9.97 0.21
N HIS A 616 11.09 -10.02 0.10
CA HIS A 616 11.97 -8.95 -0.38
C HIS A 616 12.94 -9.47 -1.43
N ALA A 617 12.41 -10.13 -2.45
CA ALA A 617 13.23 -10.69 -3.52
C ALA A 617 13.98 -9.59 -4.28
N ALA A 618 15.25 -9.85 -4.58
CA ALA A 618 16.03 -9.02 -5.49
C ALA A 618 15.41 -9.08 -6.89
N LEU A 619 15.02 -10.27 -7.36
CA LEU A 619 14.22 -10.45 -8.58
C LEU A 619 12.79 -10.81 -8.22
N PRO A 620 11.84 -9.88 -8.37
CA PRO A 620 10.46 -10.15 -8.03
C PRO A 620 9.96 -11.36 -8.86
N GLY A 621 9.30 -12.31 -8.20
CA GLY A 621 8.49 -13.31 -8.88
C GLY A 621 9.18 -14.63 -9.22
N TYR A 622 10.37 -14.85 -8.68
CA TYR A 622 11.11 -16.09 -8.84
C TYR A 622 11.68 -16.54 -7.48
N PRO A 623 11.82 -17.86 -7.23
CA PRO A 623 12.45 -18.36 -6.02
C PRO A 623 13.81 -17.73 -5.84
N LEU A 624 13.99 -17.09 -4.68
CA LEU A 624 15.24 -16.46 -4.32
C LEU A 624 16.14 -17.48 -3.64
N HIS A 625 17.29 -17.70 -4.23
CA HIS A 625 18.37 -18.50 -3.69
C HIS A 625 19.45 -17.58 -3.13
N ARG A 626 20.15 -18.08 -2.11
CA ARG A 626 21.30 -17.42 -1.49
C ARG A 626 22.49 -18.38 -1.54
N THR A 627 23.67 -17.87 -1.82
CA THR A 627 24.90 -18.66 -1.67
C THR A 627 25.39 -18.64 -0.22
N GLU A 628 26.31 -19.53 0.11
CA GLU A 628 27.20 -19.30 1.25
C GLU A 628 27.93 -17.94 1.13
N VAL A 629 28.56 -17.49 2.22
CA VAL A 629 29.35 -16.27 2.22
C VAL A 629 30.52 -16.40 1.22
N LEU A 630 30.55 -15.47 0.29
CA LEU A 630 31.57 -15.27 -0.73
C LEU A 630 32.69 -14.42 -0.15
N GLN A 631 33.94 -14.78 -0.44
CA GLN A 631 35.09 -13.92 -0.19
C GLN A 631 35.52 -13.27 -1.50
N LEU A 632 35.19 -11.99 -1.67
CA LEU A 632 35.66 -11.20 -2.81
C LEU A 632 37.03 -10.62 -2.47
N HIS A 633 38.02 -10.82 -3.33
CA HIS A 633 39.31 -10.14 -3.19
C HIS A 633 39.26 -8.74 -3.82
N ALA A 634 40.19 -7.86 -3.46
CA ALA A 634 40.35 -6.57 -4.13
C ALA A 634 40.63 -6.78 -5.63
N GLY A 635 39.99 -5.98 -6.50
CA GLY A 635 40.05 -6.10 -7.96
C GLY A 635 38.95 -6.98 -8.55
N GLU A 636 39.28 -7.65 -9.66
CA GLU A 636 38.31 -8.39 -10.47
C GLU A 636 38.05 -9.79 -9.91
N ASN A 637 36.80 -10.13 -9.65
CA ASN A 637 36.37 -11.48 -9.29
C ASN A 637 35.46 -12.02 -10.39
N THR A 638 35.62 -13.28 -10.76
CA THR A 638 34.84 -13.90 -11.86
C THR A 638 33.77 -14.81 -11.29
N LEU A 639 32.50 -14.44 -11.46
CA LEU A 639 31.33 -15.25 -11.10
C LEU A 639 30.88 -16.05 -12.32
N VAL A 640 30.71 -17.36 -12.14
CA VAL A 640 30.35 -18.30 -13.22
C VAL A 640 29.14 -19.09 -12.79
N VAL A 641 28.15 -19.13 -13.67
CA VAL A 641 26.90 -19.86 -13.49
C VAL A 641 26.77 -20.85 -14.62
N LYS A 642 26.93 -22.14 -14.31
CA LYS A 642 26.49 -23.19 -15.23
C LYS A 642 25.00 -23.40 -15.04
N THR A 643 24.23 -23.27 -16.11
CA THR A 643 22.77 -23.34 -16.06
C THR A 643 22.21 -24.29 -17.13
N GLU A 644 21.11 -24.95 -16.80
CA GLU A 644 20.33 -25.79 -17.71
C GLU A 644 18.86 -25.33 -17.70
N PRO A 645 18.11 -25.47 -18.80
CA PRO A 645 16.68 -25.15 -18.81
C PRO A 645 15.89 -25.95 -17.76
N GLY A 646 15.03 -25.25 -17.04
CA GLY A 646 13.98 -25.82 -16.19
C GLY A 646 12.77 -26.33 -16.98
N LYS A 647 11.87 -27.01 -16.27
CA LYS A 647 10.63 -27.56 -16.83
C LYS A 647 9.44 -26.59 -16.78
N GLU A 648 9.56 -25.50 -16.02
CA GLU A 648 8.50 -24.53 -15.75
C GLU A 648 8.75 -23.23 -16.52
N TRP A 649 7.69 -22.57 -17.01
CA TRP A 649 7.82 -21.30 -17.72
C TRP A 649 8.13 -20.11 -16.79
N PRO A 650 9.00 -19.16 -17.17
CA PRO A 650 9.93 -19.23 -18.30
C PRO A 650 10.99 -20.32 -18.07
N ALA A 651 11.20 -21.16 -19.09
CA ALA A 651 12.00 -22.38 -18.96
C ALA A 651 13.49 -22.12 -18.70
N TRP A 652 14.01 -20.93 -19.03
CA TRP A 652 15.43 -20.65 -18.85
C TRP A 652 15.68 -19.17 -18.55
N LEU A 653 16.04 -18.91 -17.30
CA LEU A 653 16.30 -17.59 -16.73
C LEU A 653 17.41 -17.69 -15.68
N PHE A 654 18.25 -16.67 -15.63
CA PHE A 654 19.09 -16.41 -14.48
C PHE A 654 19.22 -14.90 -14.26
N GLY A 655 19.14 -14.45 -13.02
CA GLY A 655 19.60 -13.14 -12.64
C GLY A 655 20.00 -13.12 -11.18
N GLY A 656 20.79 -12.14 -10.77
CA GLY A 656 21.26 -12.07 -9.40
C GLY A 656 21.93 -10.76 -9.06
N ALA A 657 22.13 -10.58 -7.77
CA ALA A 657 22.69 -9.42 -7.12
C ALA A 657 23.72 -9.88 -6.09
N VAL A 658 24.90 -9.27 -6.10
CA VAL A 658 25.90 -9.48 -5.05
C VAL A 658 25.70 -8.41 -4.00
N VAL A 659 25.39 -8.83 -2.78
CA VAL A 659 25.10 -7.95 -1.66
C VAL A 659 26.19 -8.14 -0.61
N SER A 660 26.71 -7.05 -0.05
CA SER A 660 27.64 -7.12 1.09
C SER A 660 26.95 -7.78 2.29
N CYS A 661 27.67 -8.63 3.01
CA CYS A 661 27.19 -9.23 4.27
C CYS A 661 26.95 -8.18 5.35
#